data_AF-A0A940UB81-F1
#
_entry.id   AF-A0A940UB81-F1
#
_cell.length_a   1.000
_cell.length_b   1.000
_cell.length_c   1.000
_cell.angle_alpha   90.00
_cell.angle_beta   90.00
_cell.angle_gamma   90.00
#
_symmetry.space_group_name_H-M   'P 1'
#
loop_
_entity.id
_entity.type
_entity.pdbx_description
1 polymer ?
#
loop_
_entity_poly.entity_id
_entity_poly.type
_entity_poly.pdbx_seq_one_letter_code
_entity_poly.pdbx_strand_id
1 'polypeptide(L)'
;MKRQGPLVIFLVFVIFILPGAAFGQSPGWKHRDVWLKNALGDNITPQRNAIDPFSPRMTCGICHSYSTITSGYHFQQGFDEMSDAYNPKKPWILSPGQFGKGCSPASYAGRVARKVNAGSNQIDLSTYDWIGAGGKLSPVKGVISAACGWTHPGGGPLEYGRKPDGKPDLSRNLVEAEKNNKNPLDGDFSSTAAPDRKSHFLASGVIEADCMICHMPAYRMDLRNQQVSARNYRWAATAGAGLGTVKGSVFTYKNADAGPESPEFTAGTWNFEKRPVVQYAWGNGNLFLSDGRLKGDVIRKNVGLKNCLNCHQYSNSRKAGTIYTPESDAHIKAGLQCTDCHGLVGKTSAERLRHQIAKGWAPENTVRDDLDGSGMKTCAACHLDGQYKPTRTGMPKEARNPSRAHEEKFKKGSFHFYFMNCNACHSTMQPAKGGYLADLGTLGVTWYTADALETTFSAADLAKKASAPWIPWIARAEMRKGQAEQYVACVPKVTQWFGERLENKEIRPISLRHVRQASQGIKSVTKVRVKATDGKTVERPTVATPDDIRLMIRALTNMGFKNVVFVSDRIYELKKEELAATPEPKATKAALYSVHHNVVPLGAGKTLGAKGCTDCHEDGAAFFTKMKIRNIGKFLKEDYPSPKEPNAEPQMSEWGLRSIPAYE
;
A
#
# COMPACT_ATOMS: atom_id res chain seq x y z
N MET A 1 87.48 3.26 4.22
CA MET A 1 87.65 4.28 3.16
C MET A 1 86.29 4.68 2.59
N LYS A 2 86.05 6.00 2.58
CA LYS A 2 85.08 6.79 1.80
C LYS A 2 83.56 6.58 2.00
N ARG A 3 82.97 7.68 2.50
CA ARG A 3 81.55 8.06 2.59
C ARG A 3 80.86 8.09 1.21
N GLN A 4 79.58 7.72 1.16
CA GLN A 4 78.58 8.32 0.28
C GLN A 4 77.23 8.42 1.04
N GLY A 5 76.59 9.60 0.95
CA GLY A 5 75.38 9.97 1.70
C GLY A 5 74.08 9.44 1.11
N PRO A 6 72.94 9.59 1.83
CA PRO A 6 71.67 9.02 1.39
C PRO A 6 70.99 9.93 0.35
N LEU A 7 70.60 9.30 -0.75
CA LEU A 7 69.80 9.85 -1.85
C LEU A 7 68.35 10.04 -1.36
N VAL A 8 67.85 11.27 -1.36
CA VAL A 8 66.44 11.59 -1.09
C VAL A 8 65.64 11.37 -2.39
N ILE A 9 64.79 10.33 -2.41
CA ILE A 9 63.85 10.07 -3.50
C ILE A 9 62.51 10.75 -3.16
N PHE A 10 62.14 11.76 -3.95
CA PHE A 10 60.80 12.35 -3.94
C PHE A 10 59.81 11.39 -4.63
N LEU A 11 58.92 10.77 -3.86
CA LEU A 11 57.79 9.98 -4.37
C LEU A 11 56.59 10.89 -4.58
N VAL A 12 56.31 11.23 -5.84
CA VAL A 12 55.09 11.93 -6.26
C VAL A 12 53.90 10.96 -6.14
N PHE A 13 53.02 11.19 -5.16
CA PHE A 13 51.75 10.47 -5.05
C PHE A 13 50.74 11.03 -6.07
N VAL A 14 50.52 10.30 -7.17
CA VAL A 14 49.39 10.51 -8.06
C VAL A 14 48.14 9.92 -7.40
N ILE A 15 47.27 10.78 -6.87
CA ILE A 15 45.96 10.39 -6.34
C ILE A 15 45.03 10.13 -7.53
N PHE A 16 44.79 8.84 -7.83
CA PHE A 16 43.67 8.46 -8.69
C PHE A 16 42.36 8.57 -7.90
N ILE A 17 41.55 9.58 -8.24
CA ILE A 17 40.15 9.67 -7.82
C ILE A 17 39.38 8.61 -8.62
N LEU A 18 39.07 7.47 -7.98
CA LEU A 18 38.15 6.47 -8.53
C LEU A 18 36.70 6.93 -8.32
N PRO A 19 35.84 6.96 -9.37
CA PRO A 19 34.43 7.20 -9.21
C PRO A 19 33.76 6.00 -8.52
N GLY A 20 32.88 6.28 -7.56
CA GLY A 20 32.21 5.30 -6.71
C GLY A 20 31.48 4.22 -7.50
N ALA A 21 31.95 2.97 -7.38
CA ALA A 21 31.31 1.79 -7.93
C ALA A 21 30.12 1.37 -7.06
N ALA A 22 28.99 1.13 -7.74
CA ALA A 22 27.75 0.68 -7.18
C ALA A 22 27.86 -0.72 -6.53
N PHE A 23 27.35 -0.79 -5.30
CA PHE A 23 26.76 -1.90 -4.54
C PHE A 23 27.01 -3.35 -5.02
N GLY A 24 27.70 -4.09 -4.16
CA GLY A 24 28.14 -5.47 -4.36
C GLY A 24 27.02 -6.51 -4.52
N GLN A 25 27.11 -7.24 -5.63
CA GLN A 25 26.70 -8.64 -5.72
C GLN A 25 27.88 -9.55 -5.33
N SER A 26 27.59 -10.79 -4.95
CA SER A 26 28.60 -11.85 -4.89
C SER A 26 29.33 -11.95 -6.25
N PRO A 27 30.67 -12.05 -6.30
CA PRO A 27 31.37 -12.22 -7.57
C PRO A 27 30.84 -13.47 -8.30
N GLY A 28 30.37 -13.30 -9.54
CA GLY A 28 30.15 -14.41 -10.48
C GLY A 28 28.72 -14.84 -10.78
N TRP A 29 27.67 -14.32 -10.13
CA TRP A 29 26.29 -14.62 -10.58
C TRP A 29 25.80 -13.61 -11.62
N LYS A 30 25.53 -14.11 -12.82
CA LYS A 30 24.92 -13.37 -13.93
C LYS A 30 23.80 -14.22 -14.52
N HIS A 31 22.63 -13.62 -14.75
CA HIS A 31 21.58 -14.30 -15.51
C HIS A 31 22.05 -14.47 -16.97
N ARG A 32 21.60 -15.52 -17.66
CA ARG A 32 21.89 -15.67 -19.10
C ARG A 32 21.22 -14.57 -19.93
N ASP A 33 21.77 -14.24 -21.09
CA ASP A 33 21.07 -13.37 -22.03
C ASP A 33 19.84 -14.09 -22.62
N VAL A 34 18.72 -13.37 -22.82
CA VAL A 34 17.44 -13.98 -23.18
C VAL A 34 16.80 -13.31 -24.39
N TRP A 35 16.15 -14.12 -25.22
CA TRP A 35 15.25 -13.61 -26.26
C TRP A 35 13.95 -13.14 -25.62
N LEU A 36 13.56 -11.89 -25.88
CA LEU A 36 12.22 -11.43 -25.55
C LEU A 36 11.21 -12.14 -26.46
N LYS A 37 10.05 -12.48 -25.90
CA LYS A 37 8.95 -13.11 -26.63
C LYS A 37 7.65 -12.34 -26.48
N ASN A 38 6.84 -12.35 -27.53
CA ASN A 38 5.47 -11.83 -27.48
C ASN A 38 4.52 -12.87 -26.83
N ALA A 39 3.24 -12.51 -26.68
CA ALA A 39 2.24 -13.40 -26.08
C ALA A 39 1.97 -14.70 -26.86
N LEU A 40 2.36 -14.77 -28.15
CA LEU A 40 2.27 -15.97 -28.97
C LEU A 40 3.50 -16.89 -28.81
N GLY A 41 4.54 -16.43 -28.09
CA GLY A 41 5.79 -17.15 -27.92
C GLY A 41 6.82 -16.90 -29.03
N ASP A 42 6.53 -16.04 -29.99
CA ASP A 42 7.48 -15.65 -31.02
C ASP A 42 8.55 -14.72 -30.47
N ASN A 43 9.78 -14.82 -31.01
CA ASN A 43 10.85 -13.89 -30.66
C ASN A 43 10.52 -12.47 -31.11
N ILE A 44 10.87 -11.51 -30.26
CA ILE A 44 10.90 -10.08 -30.56
C ILE A 44 12.36 -9.71 -30.82
N THR A 45 12.62 -9.18 -32.01
CA THR A 45 13.95 -8.78 -32.47
C THR A 45 13.84 -7.42 -33.18
N PRO A 46 14.95 -6.75 -33.54
CA PRO A 46 14.87 -5.51 -34.30
C PRO A 46 14.16 -5.65 -35.66
N GLN A 47 14.17 -6.85 -36.26
CA GLN A 47 13.60 -7.11 -37.59
C GLN A 47 12.26 -7.86 -37.56
N ARG A 48 11.92 -8.53 -36.45
CA ARG A 48 10.71 -9.37 -36.32
C ARG A 48 9.94 -9.06 -35.06
N ASN A 49 8.63 -8.86 -35.20
CA ASN A 49 7.71 -8.54 -34.10
C ASN A 49 8.12 -7.31 -33.28
N ALA A 50 8.90 -6.39 -33.87
CA ALA A 50 9.54 -5.26 -33.18
C ALA A 50 8.57 -4.24 -32.57
N ILE A 51 7.28 -4.36 -32.86
CA ILE A 51 6.22 -3.49 -32.32
C ILE A 51 5.36 -4.18 -31.25
N ASP A 52 5.59 -5.47 -31.01
CA ASP A 52 4.81 -6.25 -30.05
C ASP A 52 5.29 -6.04 -28.61
N PRO A 53 4.38 -6.10 -27.63
CA PRO A 53 4.77 -6.11 -26.22
C PRO A 53 5.46 -7.42 -25.84
N PHE A 54 6.43 -7.29 -24.94
CA PHE A 54 7.07 -8.40 -24.25
C PHE A 54 6.09 -9.07 -23.28
N SER A 55 6.05 -10.41 -23.33
CA SER A 55 5.32 -11.28 -22.40
C SER A 55 6.30 -11.86 -21.36
N PRO A 56 6.18 -11.48 -20.08
CA PRO A 56 6.90 -12.14 -18.98
C PRO A 56 6.70 -13.66 -18.96
N ARG A 57 5.46 -14.13 -19.19
CA ARG A 57 5.13 -15.56 -19.20
C ARG A 57 5.92 -16.29 -20.27
N MET A 58 5.88 -15.81 -21.51
CA MET A 58 6.50 -16.51 -22.63
C MET A 58 8.02 -16.34 -22.65
N THR A 59 8.56 -15.28 -22.04
CA THR A 59 10.01 -15.05 -22.01
C THR A 59 10.67 -15.75 -20.83
N CYS A 60 10.21 -15.49 -19.60
CA CYS A 60 10.81 -16.03 -18.39
C CYS A 60 10.32 -17.46 -18.10
N GLY A 61 9.10 -17.79 -18.50
CA GLY A 61 8.47 -19.09 -18.28
C GLY A 61 9.14 -20.27 -18.99
N ILE A 62 10.05 -20.00 -19.94
CA ILE A 62 10.84 -21.04 -20.63
C ILE A 62 11.86 -21.68 -19.69
N CYS A 63 12.48 -20.87 -18.84
CA CYS A 63 13.53 -21.34 -17.92
C CYS A 63 13.01 -21.52 -16.49
N HIS A 64 11.89 -20.87 -16.15
CA HIS A 64 11.32 -20.89 -14.81
C HIS A 64 9.86 -21.34 -14.85
N SER A 65 9.44 -22.17 -13.90
CA SER A 65 8.03 -22.56 -13.81
C SER A 65 7.17 -21.37 -13.42
N TYR A 66 6.55 -20.73 -14.42
CA TYR A 66 5.70 -19.55 -14.22
C TYR A 66 4.51 -19.86 -13.30
N SER A 67 3.87 -21.02 -13.46
CA SER A 67 2.76 -21.46 -12.59
C SER A 67 3.20 -21.64 -11.14
N THR A 68 4.38 -22.23 -10.91
CA THR A 68 4.93 -22.36 -9.55
C THR A 68 5.23 -20.98 -8.96
N ILE A 69 5.92 -20.10 -9.69
CA ILE A 69 6.28 -18.76 -9.23
C ILE A 69 5.05 -17.93 -8.86
N THR A 70 4.01 -17.98 -9.70
CA THR A 70 2.80 -17.19 -9.51
C THR A 70 1.83 -17.78 -8.50
N SER A 71 2.11 -18.96 -7.94
CA SER A 71 1.29 -19.53 -6.86
C SER A 71 1.45 -18.81 -5.52
N GLY A 72 2.50 -18.00 -5.35
CA GLY A 72 2.72 -17.23 -4.13
C GLY A 72 1.69 -16.14 -3.90
N TYR A 73 1.41 -15.85 -2.64
CA TYR A 73 0.35 -14.91 -2.26
C TYR A 73 0.55 -13.49 -2.81
N HIS A 74 1.79 -13.05 -3.11
CA HIS A 74 2.02 -11.72 -3.68
C HIS A 74 1.42 -11.55 -5.08
N PHE A 75 1.36 -12.65 -5.84
CA PHE A 75 0.74 -12.71 -7.17
C PHE A 75 -0.75 -13.08 -7.11
N GLN A 76 -1.18 -13.85 -6.11
CA GLN A 76 -2.59 -14.22 -5.98
C GLN A 76 -3.41 -13.16 -5.25
N GLN A 77 -2.86 -12.54 -4.22
CA GLN A 77 -3.53 -11.60 -3.32
C GLN A 77 -4.92 -12.09 -2.85
N GLY A 78 -5.00 -13.39 -2.52
CA GLY A 78 -6.21 -14.07 -2.07
C GLY A 78 -7.12 -14.58 -3.19
N PHE A 79 -6.79 -14.30 -4.46
CA PHE A 79 -7.56 -14.77 -5.61
C PHE A 79 -7.70 -16.29 -5.63
N ASP A 80 -6.63 -17.02 -5.29
CA ASP A 80 -6.57 -18.48 -5.18
C ASP A 80 -7.62 -19.09 -4.22
N GLU A 81 -8.06 -18.33 -3.23
CA GLU A 81 -9.07 -18.73 -2.23
C GLU A 81 -10.42 -18.00 -2.43
N MET A 82 -10.59 -17.28 -3.53
CA MET A 82 -11.74 -16.41 -3.76
C MET A 82 -13.03 -17.20 -4.03
N SER A 83 -14.15 -16.69 -3.52
CA SER A 83 -15.50 -17.16 -3.86
C SER A 83 -16.54 -16.08 -3.55
N ASP A 84 -17.63 -16.06 -4.31
CA ASP A 84 -18.79 -15.22 -4.01
C ASP A 84 -19.50 -15.61 -2.70
N ALA A 85 -19.17 -16.78 -2.13
CA ALA A 85 -19.64 -17.29 -0.85
C ALA A 85 -18.54 -17.30 0.25
N TYR A 86 -17.37 -16.70 0.00
CA TYR A 86 -16.19 -16.81 0.87
C TYR A 86 -16.46 -16.45 2.33
N ASN A 87 -17.12 -15.31 2.58
CA ASN A 87 -17.47 -14.90 3.93
C ASN A 87 -19.00 -14.76 4.09
N PRO A 88 -19.70 -15.76 4.66
CA PRO A 88 -21.15 -15.71 4.81
C PRO A 88 -21.64 -14.63 5.79
N LYS A 89 -20.81 -14.23 6.76
CA LYS A 89 -21.15 -13.15 7.71
C LYS A 89 -21.00 -11.77 7.07
N LYS A 90 -19.98 -11.60 6.23
CA LYS A 90 -19.69 -10.36 5.50
C LYS A 90 -19.65 -10.67 4.00
N PRO A 91 -20.82 -10.85 3.34
CA PRO A 91 -20.91 -11.37 1.96
C PRO A 91 -20.27 -10.47 0.88
N TRP A 92 -19.79 -9.29 1.25
CA TRP A 92 -19.00 -8.41 0.39
C TRP A 92 -17.48 -8.65 0.49
N ILE A 93 -17.02 -9.53 1.38
CA ILE A 93 -15.64 -10.01 1.45
C ILE A 93 -15.57 -11.31 0.65
N LEU A 94 -14.90 -11.26 -0.49
CA LEU A 94 -14.89 -12.36 -1.46
C LEU A 94 -13.63 -13.24 -1.37
N SER A 95 -12.60 -12.80 -0.62
CA SER A 95 -11.33 -13.50 -0.50
C SER A 95 -10.59 -13.10 0.79
N PRO A 96 -9.51 -13.79 1.17
CA PRO A 96 -8.65 -13.39 2.28
C PRO A 96 -7.70 -12.24 1.94
N GLY A 97 -7.64 -11.78 0.69
CA GLY A 97 -6.63 -10.83 0.24
C GLY A 97 -7.15 -9.57 -0.42
N GLN A 98 -6.22 -8.73 -0.84
CA GLN A 98 -6.51 -7.37 -1.33
C GLN A 98 -7.53 -7.37 -2.48
N PHE A 99 -7.45 -8.36 -3.38
CA PHE A 99 -8.47 -8.59 -4.40
C PHE A 99 -9.63 -9.41 -3.81
N GLY A 100 -10.70 -8.75 -3.39
CA GLY A 100 -11.90 -9.38 -2.81
C GLY A 100 -12.23 -8.94 -1.39
N LYS A 101 -11.22 -8.76 -0.52
CA LYS A 101 -11.41 -8.16 0.81
C LYS A 101 -11.41 -6.63 0.77
N GLY A 102 -10.64 -6.06 -0.16
CA GLY A 102 -10.31 -4.63 -0.20
C GLY A 102 -9.33 -4.23 0.91
N CYS A 103 -8.85 -2.98 0.88
CA CYS A 103 -8.21 -2.40 2.08
C CYS A 103 -9.30 -1.99 3.09
N SER A 104 -8.99 -1.92 4.39
CA SER A 104 -9.87 -1.41 5.46
C SER A 104 -10.67 -0.14 5.08
N PRO A 105 -11.78 0.20 5.78
CA PRO A 105 -12.46 1.51 5.71
C PRO A 105 -11.56 2.70 5.39
N ALA A 106 -10.50 2.84 6.16
CA ALA A 106 -9.49 3.88 5.99
C ALA A 106 -8.71 3.85 4.66
N SER A 107 -9.02 3.01 3.68
CA SER A 107 -8.22 2.83 2.48
C SER A 107 -9.06 2.44 1.26
N TYR A 108 -10.40 2.50 1.35
CA TYR A 108 -11.29 2.11 0.26
C TYR A 108 -11.11 3.02 -0.96
N ALA A 109 -10.52 2.47 -2.02
CA ALA A 109 -10.73 2.96 -3.39
C ALA A 109 -11.99 2.34 -4.03
N GLY A 110 -12.59 1.35 -3.37
CA GLY A 110 -13.73 0.54 -3.81
C GLY A 110 -13.52 -0.94 -3.48
N ARG A 111 -14.57 -1.75 -3.57
CA ARG A 111 -14.55 -3.20 -3.36
C ARG A 111 -14.76 -3.96 -4.67
N VAL A 112 -14.15 -5.12 -4.78
CA VAL A 112 -14.36 -6.01 -5.93
C VAL A 112 -15.82 -6.50 -5.90
N ALA A 113 -16.50 -6.36 -7.03
CA ALA A 113 -17.86 -6.85 -7.20
C ALA A 113 -17.91 -8.38 -7.22
N ARG A 114 -19.04 -8.96 -6.81
CA ARG A 114 -19.32 -10.39 -6.99
C ARG A 114 -19.30 -10.73 -8.48
N LYS A 115 -19.09 -12.00 -8.83
CA LYS A 115 -19.13 -12.41 -10.23
C LYS A 115 -20.50 -12.13 -10.86
N VAL A 116 -21.57 -12.45 -10.13
CA VAL A 116 -22.95 -12.23 -10.56
C VAL A 116 -23.64 -11.23 -9.64
N ASN A 117 -24.15 -10.14 -10.23
CA ASN A 117 -24.78 -9.04 -9.51
C ASN A 117 -26.22 -8.85 -9.98
N ALA A 118 -27.12 -8.51 -9.06
CA ALA A 118 -28.54 -8.28 -9.36
C ALA A 118 -28.82 -6.86 -9.91
N GLY A 119 -27.88 -5.92 -9.73
CA GLY A 119 -28.01 -4.55 -10.20
C GLY A 119 -26.67 -3.82 -10.22
N SER A 120 -26.59 -2.75 -11.02
CA SER A 120 -25.37 -1.95 -11.20
C SER A 120 -24.93 -1.20 -9.95
N ASN A 121 -25.85 -0.93 -9.01
CA ASN A 121 -25.55 -0.34 -7.71
C ASN A 121 -24.76 -1.30 -6.78
N GLN A 122 -24.80 -2.61 -7.04
CA GLN A 122 -23.99 -3.61 -6.34
C GLN A 122 -22.56 -3.71 -6.89
N ILE A 123 -22.30 -3.14 -8.07
CA ILE A 123 -20.99 -3.13 -8.72
C ILE A 123 -20.24 -1.86 -8.29
N ASP A 124 -19.29 -2.06 -7.38
CA ASP A 124 -18.35 -1.03 -6.97
C ASP A 124 -17.15 -1.00 -7.93
N LEU A 125 -16.26 -2.01 -7.86
CA LEU A 125 -15.20 -2.23 -8.85
C LEU A 125 -15.39 -3.60 -9.49
N SER A 126 -15.56 -3.65 -10.82
CA SER A 126 -15.32 -4.89 -11.55
C SER A 126 -13.83 -5.27 -11.51
N THR A 127 -13.46 -6.47 -11.91
CA THR A 127 -12.04 -6.86 -12.08
C THR A 127 -11.33 -5.89 -13.03
N TYR A 128 -11.96 -5.57 -14.17
CA TYR A 128 -11.41 -4.61 -15.11
C TYR A 128 -11.18 -3.22 -14.49
N ASP A 129 -12.14 -2.73 -13.70
CA ASP A 129 -12.04 -1.47 -12.99
C ASP A 129 -11.01 -1.52 -11.85
N TRP A 130 -10.93 -2.61 -11.11
CA TRP A 130 -9.97 -2.77 -10.03
C TRP A 130 -8.52 -2.69 -10.54
N ILE A 131 -8.25 -3.21 -11.73
CA ILE A 131 -6.92 -3.20 -12.35
C ILE A 131 -6.46 -1.76 -12.64
N GLY A 132 -7.31 -0.93 -13.24
CA GLY A 132 -6.90 0.37 -13.74
C GLY A 132 -7.86 1.54 -13.56
N ALA A 133 -9.15 1.31 -13.31
CA ALA A 133 -10.11 2.39 -13.10
C ALA A 133 -9.77 3.21 -11.86
N GLY A 134 -9.96 4.53 -11.99
CA GLY A 134 -9.55 5.51 -10.99
C GLY A 134 -8.05 5.78 -10.90
N GLY A 135 -7.20 5.01 -11.60
CA GLY A 135 -5.76 5.28 -11.70
C GLY A 135 -5.51 6.40 -12.72
N LYS A 136 -5.21 7.60 -12.24
CA LYS A 136 -5.13 8.81 -13.05
C LYS A 136 -3.84 9.56 -12.79
N LEU A 137 -3.15 9.88 -13.89
CA LEU A 137 -1.89 10.58 -13.92
C LEU A 137 -2.06 11.87 -14.71
N SER A 138 -1.66 12.97 -14.10
CA SER A 138 -1.53 14.27 -14.72
C SER A 138 -0.06 14.47 -15.13
N PRO A 139 0.21 14.93 -16.36
CA PRO A 139 1.55 15.36 -16.77
C PRO A 139 2.10 16.52 -15.92
N VAL A 140 1.21 17.34 -15.32
CA VAL A 140 1.56 18.53 -14.56
C VAL A 140 1.60 18.26 -13.05
N LYS A 141 0.58 17.57 -12.53
CA LYS A 141 0.35 17.35 -11.09
C LYS A 141 0.83 15.98 -10.60
N GLY A 142 1.24 15.08 -11.50
CA GLY A 142 1.63 13.72 -11.16
C GLY A 142 0.44 12.82 -10.82
N VAL A 143 0.55 12.01 -9.77
CA VAL A 143 -0.52 11.08 -9.37
C VAL A 143 -1.72 11.84 -8.81
N ILE A 144 -2.83 11.84 -9.55
CA ILE A 144 -4.12 12.38 -9.09
C ILE A 144 -4.84 11.35 -8.22
N SER A 145 -4.87 10.09 -8.66
CA SER A 145 -5.49 8.97 -7.95
C SER A 145 -4.85 7.67 -8.41
N ALA A 146 -4.76 6.68 -7.52
CA ALA A 146 -4.15 5.39 -7.79
C ALA A 146 -5.22 4.29 -7.92
N ALA A 147 -5.13 3.46 -8.95
CA ALA A 147 -5.94 2.25 -9.05
C ALA A 147 -5.40 1.16 -8.11
N CYS A 148 -6.27 0.25 -7.66
CA CYS A 148 -5.84 -0.86 -6.80
C CYS A 148 -4.76 -1.73 -7.49
N GLY A 149 -4.95 -2.05 -8.77
CA GLY A 149 -4.01 -2.86 -9.56
C GLY A 149 -2.64 -2.23 -9.82
N TRP A 150 -2.43 -0.94 -9.56
CA TRP A 150 -1.12 -0.31 -9.67
C TRP A 150 -0.07 -0.94 -8.76
N THR A 151 -0.49 -1.46 -7.61
CA THR A 151 0.43 -2.06 -6.62
C THR A 151 0.52 -3.58 -6.71
N HIS A 152 -0.17 -4.20 -7.67
CA HIS A 152 -0.13 -5.64 -7.91
C HIS A 152 0.96 -5.99 -8.94
N PRO A 153 1.82 -7.00 -8.71
CA PRO A 153 2.93 -7.34 -9.61
C PRO A 153 2.51 -8.06 -10.91
N GLY A 154 1.22 -8.07 -11.27
CA GLY A 154 0.68 -8.91 -12.35
C GLY A 154 0.37 -10.35 -11.94
N GLY A 155 -0.21 -11.14 -12.85
CA GLY A 155 -0.66 -12.51 -12.59
C GLY A 155 -1.96 -12.58 -11.79
N GLY A 156 -2.37 -13.78 -11.39
CA GLY A 156 -3.58 -14.00 -10.58
C GLY A 156 -4.81 -13.26 -11.14
N PRO A 157 -5.45 -12.36 -10.38
CA PRO A 157 -6.65 -11.65 -10.81
C PRO A 157 -6.42 -10.62 -11.93
N LEU A 158 -5.16 -10.29 -12.27
CA LEU A 158 -4.84 -9.42 -13.41
C LEU A 158 -4.73 -10.19 -14.73
N GLU A 159 -4.74 -11.52 -14.67
CA GLU A 159 -4.60 -12.42 -15.81
C GLU A 159 -5.81 -13.32 -16.00
N TYR A 160 -6.41 -13.79 -14.91
CA TYR A 160 -7.48 -14.78 -14.91
C TYR A 160 -8.77 -14.21 -14.32
N GLY A 161 -9.91 -14.68 -14.86
CA GLY A 161 -11.25 -14.32 -14.41
C GLY A 161 -11.84 -15.33 -13.44
N ARG A 162 -13.14 -15.21 -13.18
CA ARG A 162 -13.87 -16.09 -12.26
C ARG A 162 -14.93 -16.92 -12.97
N LYS A 163 -15.19 -18.11 -12.42
CA LYS A 163 -16.36 -18.96 -12.71
C LYS A 163 -17.63 -18.33 -12.11
N PRO A 164 -18.84 -18.78 -12.49
CA PRO A 164 -20.10 -18.22 -11.97
C PRO A 164 -20.25 -18.21 -10.44
N ASP A 165 -19.58 -19.12 -9.72
CA ASP A 165 -19.55 -19.16 -8.24
C ASP A 165 -18.50 -18.22 -7.60
N GLY A 166 -17.86 -17.39 -8.42
CA GLY A 166 -16.84 -16.42 -8.01
C GLY A 166 -15.45 -17.03 -7.80
N LYS A 167 -15.26 -18.34 -7.99
CA LYS A 167 -13.94 -18.98 -7.87
C LYS A 167 -13.06 -18.69 -9.09
N PRO A 168 -11.72 -18.75 -8.95
CA PRO A 168 -10.82 -18.61 -10.09
C PRO A 168 -11.13 -19.55 -11.25
N ASP A 169 -11.13 -19.00 -12.46
CA ASP A 169 -11.07 -19.77 -13.71
C ASP A 169 -9.65 -19.65 -14.30
N LEU A 170 -8.83 -20.67 -14.05
CA LEU A 170 -7.46 -20.75 -14.58
C LEU A 170 -7.40 -21.45 -15.96
N SER A 171 -8.54 -21.88 -16.51
CA SER A 171 -8.57 -22.58 -17.81
C SER A 171 -8.35 -21.66 -19.00
N ARG A 172 -8.60 -20.36 -18.82
CA ARG A 172 -8.50 -19.32 -19.85
C ARG A 172 -8.23 -17.97 -19.21
N ASN A 173 -7.55 -17.07 -19.89
CA ASN A 173 -7.32 -15.72 -19.38
C ASN A 173 -8.54 -14.81 -19.58
N LEU A 174 -8.50 -13.59 -19.04
CA LEU A 174 -9.59 -12.60 -19.15
C LEU A 174 -9.88 -12.18 -20.61
N VAL A 175 -8.89 -12.20 -21.49
CA VAL A 175 -9.08 -11.88 -22.92
C VAL A 175 -9.93 -12.95 -23.60
N GLU A 176 -9.66 -14.22 -23.33
CA GLU A 176 -10.39 -15.35 -23.88
C GLU A 176 -11.79 -15.48 -23.28
N ALA A 177 -11.92 -15.21 -21.98
CA ALA A 177 -13.19 -15.23 -21.28
C ALA A 177 -14.14 -14.11 -21.73
N GLU A 178 -13.62 -12.89 -21.97
CA GLU A 178 -14.43 -11.74 -22.40
C GLU A 178 -15.17 -12.00 -23.72
N LYS A 179 -14.55 -12.72 -24.67
CA LYS A 179 -15.16 -13.05 -25.98
C LYS A 179 -16.54 -13.69 -25.88
N ASN A 180 -16.78 -14.43 -24.80
CA ASN A 180 -18.01 -15.18 -24.58
C ASN A 180 -18.94 -14.53 -23.55
N ASN A 181 -18.55 -13.41 -22.94
CA ASN A 181 -19.39 -12.76 -21.94
C ASN A 181 -20.39 -11.79 -22.59
N LYS A 182 -21.67 -11.97 -22.27
CA LYS A 182 -22.75 -11.06 -22.68
C LYS A 182 -23.42 -10.38 -21.48
N ASN A 183 -23.03 -10.72 -20.25
CA ASN A 183 -23.68 -10.20 -19.05
C ASN A 183 -23.13 -8.80 -18.70
N PRO A 184 -23.95 -7.73 -18.75
CA PRO A 184 -23.53 -6.37 -18.41
C PRO A 184 -23.35 -6.15 -16.90
N LEU A 185 -23.80 -7.09 -16.07
CA LEU A 185 -23.67 -7.07 -14.61
C LEU A 185 -22.58 -8.05 -14.11
N ASP A 186 -21.72 -8.52 -15.01
CA ASP A 186 -20.61 -9.40 -14.67
C ASP A 186 -19.53 -8.64 -13.90
N GLY A 187 -19.13 -9.20 -12.75
CA GLY A 187 -18.12 -8.61 -11.88
C GLY A 187 -16.71 -8.57 -12.44
N ASP A 188 -16.40 -9.27 -13.54
CA ASP A 188 -15.12 -9.17 -14.23
C ASP A 188 -15.18 -8.22 -15.42
N PHE A 189 -16.28 -8.28 -16.18
CA PHE A 189 -16.36 -7.73 -17.55
C PHE A 189 -17.27 -6.49 -17.69
N SER A 190 -17.77 -5.94 -16.60
CA SER A 190 -18.43 -4.64 -16.58
C SER A 190 -17.43 -3.51 -16.31
N SER A 191 -17.83 -2.26 -16.52
CA SER A 191 -17.09 -1.09 -16.03
C SER A 191 -18.05 0.00 -15.62
N THR A 192 -17.71 0.70 -14.56
CA THR A 192 -18.46 1.85 -14.05
C THR A 192 -17.76 3.17 -14.35
N ALA A 193 -16.49 3.09 -14.74
CA ALA A 193 -15.68 4.22 -15.16
C ALA A 193 -15.65 4.40 -16.70
N ALA A 194 -16.07 3.39 -17.47
CA ALA A 194 -16.11 3.44 -18.92
C ALA A 194 -17.42 4.07 -19.45
N PRO A 195 -17.37 4.80 -20.59
CA PRO A 195 -18.55 5.39 -21.21
C PRO A 195 -19.63 4.38 -21.61
N ASP A 196 -19.23 3.22 -22.12
CA ASP A 196 -20.10 2.14 -22.59
C ASP A 196 -20.39 1.08 -21.52
N ARG A 197 -19.87 1.30 -20.30
CA ARG A 197 -20.01 0.44 -19.13
C ARG A 197 -19.49 -1.00 -19.29
N LYS A 198 -18.52 -1.22 -20.20
CA LYS A 198 -17.95 -2.54 -20.49
C LYS A 198 -16.46 -2.59 -20.24
N SER A 199 -15.94 -3.79 -19.97
CA SER A 199 -14.51 -4.07 -20.09
C SER A 199 -14.11 -4.16 -21.57
N HIS A 200 -12.81 -4.04 -21.81
CA HIS A 200 -12.21 -4.22 -23.15
C HIS A 200 -10.85 -4.93 -23.03
N PHE A 201 -10.83 -6.12 -22.42
CA PHE A 201 -9.64 -6.97 -22.35
C PHE A 201 -9.13 -7.40 -23.73
N LEU A 202 -9.98 -7.50 -24.75
CA LEU A 202 -9.57 -7.75 -26.14
C LEU A 202 -8.63 -6.66 -26.69
N ALA A 203 -8.92 -5.39 -26.39
CA ALA A 203 -8.06 -4.27 -26.76
C ALA A 203 -6.89 -4.10 -25.77
N SER A 204 -7.18 -4.20 -24.48
CA SER A 204 -6.23 -3.92 -23.38
C SER A 204 -5.17 -5.01 -23.20
N GLY A 205 -5.57 -6.27 -23.39
CA GLY A 205 -4.86 -7.45 -22.90
C GLY A 205 -4.97 -7.62 -21.39
N VAL A 206 -4.12 -8.47 -20.83
CA VAL A 206 -3.99 -8.74 -19.40
C VAL A 206 -2.62 -8.31 -18.89
N ILE A 207 -2.45 -8.24 -17.56
CA ILE A 207 -1.15 -7.99 -16.94
C ILE A 207 -0.63 -9.30 -16.37
N GLU A 208 0.26 -9.95 -17.11
CA GLU A 208 1.05 -11.10 -16.65
C GLU A 208 1.95 -10.73 -15.46
N ALA A 209 2.35 -11.72 -14.68
CA ALA A 209 3.29 -11.57 -13.57
C ALA A 209 4.63 -11.03 -14.08
N ASP A 210 4.93 -9.79 -13.72
CA ASP A 210 6.10 -9.07 -14.20
C ASP A 210 7.30 -9.41 -13.33
N CYS A 211 8.12 -10.38 -13.76
CA CYS A 211 9.31 -10.79 -13.01
C CYS A 211 10.31 -9.63 -12.80
N MET A 212 10.38 -8.67 -13.74
CA MET A 212 11.33 -7.56 -13.68
C MET A 212 10.95 -6.52 -12.65
N ILE A 213 9.69 -6.46 -12.19
CA ILE A 213 9.27 -5.56 -11.11
C ILE A 213 10.11 -5.76 -9.83
N CYS A 214 10.50 -7.01 -9.55
CA CYS A 214 11.32 -7.40 -8.41
C CYS A 214 12.80 -7.55 -8.78
N HIS A 215 13.09 -8.13 -9.95
CA HIS A 215 14.43 -8.54 -10.31
C HIS A 215 15.23 -7.50 -11.12
N MET A 216 14.64 -6.39 -11.54
CA MET A 216 15.33 -5.32 -12.28
C MET A 216 15.44 -4.04 -11.44
N PRO A 217 16.62 -3.64 -10.95
CA PRO A 217 16.76 -2.43 -10.11
C PRO A 217 16.35 -1.11 -10.81
N ALA A 218 16.42 -1.11 -12.14
CA ALA A 218 16.07 0.03 -12.97
C ALA A 218 14.57 0.08 -13.33
N TYR A 219 13.75 -0.82 -12.79
CA TYR A 219 12.31 -0.86 -13.08
C TYR A 219 11.61 0.47 -12.79
N ARG A 220 10.72 0.87 -13.70
CA ARG A 220 9.99 2.14 -13.75
C ARG A 220 8.50 1.92 -13.51
N MET A 221 8.14 1.86 -12.24
CA MET A 221 6.75 1.68 -11.82
C MET A 221 5.83 2.81 -12.30
N ASP A 222 6.37 4.02 -12.42
CA ASP A 222 5.68 5.17 -12.98
C ASP A 222 5.28 4.94 -14.45
N LEU A 223 6.20 4.46 -15.30
CA LEU A 223 5.92 4.15 -16.70
C LEU A 223 4.96 2.97 -16.84
N ARG A 224 5.10 1.93 -16.01
CA ARG A 224 4.15 0.83 -15.93
C ARG A 224 2.74 1.34 -15.62
N ASN A 225 2.60 2.16 -14.58
CA ASN A 225 1.29 2.66 -14.14
C ASN A 225 0.67 3.65 -15.13
N GLN A 226 1.47 4.39 -15.91
CA GLN A 226 0.97 5.12 -17.08
C GLN A 226 0.26 4.19 -18.07
N GLN A 227 0.84 3.02 -18.38
CA GLN A 227 0.21 2.04 -19.25
C GLN A 227 -1.07 1.46 -18.63
N VAL A 228 -1.07 1.15 -17.33
CA VAL A 228 -2.27 0.66 -16.64
C VAL A 228 -3.40 1.71 -16.65
N SER A 229 -3.07 2.99 -16.44
CA SER A 229 -4.03 4.10 -16.57
C SER A 229 -4.61 4.25 -17.97
N ALA A 230 -3.78 4.05 -19.00
CA ALA A 230 -4.18 4.08 -20.40
C ALA A 230 -4.92 2.80 -20.86
N ARG A 231 -5.17 1.84 -19.96
CA ARG A 231 -5.70 0.50 -20.25
C ARG A 231 -4.82 -0.31 -21.22
N ASN A 232 -3.54 0.02 -21.30
CA ASN A 232 -2.54 -0.71 -22.07
C ASN A 232 -1.97 -1.90 -21.28
N TYR A 233 -2.83 -2.77 -20.75
CA TYR A 233 -2.45 -3.82 -19.80
C TYR A 233 -1.32 -4.73 -20.31
N ARG A 234 -1.40 -5.24 -21.55
CA ARG A 234 -0.34 -6.11 -22.12
C ARG A 234 1.00 -5.40 -22.34
N TRP A 235 1.02 -4.07 -22.45
CA TRP A 235 2.25 -3.30 -22.68
C TRP A 235 2.92 -2.83 -21.38
N ALA A 236 2.23 -2.97 -20.24
CA ALA A 236 2.67 -2.41 -18.96
C ALA A 236 4.06 -2.93 -18.53
N ALA A 237 4.33 -4.23 -18.68
CA ALA A 237 5.62 -4.82 -18.32
C ALA A 237 6.77 -4.32 -19.20
N THR A 238 6.50 -4.12 -20.50
CA THR A 238 7.50 -3.60 -21.45
C THR A 238 7.94 -2.19 -21.07
N ALA A 239 6.97 -1.31 -20.80
CA ALA A 239 7.23 0.07 -20.36
C ALA A 239 7.87 0.10 -18.97
N GLY A 240 7.37 -0.72 -18.04
CA GLY A 240 7.88 -0.82 -16.68
C GLY A 240 9.34 -1.24 -16.61
N ALA A 241 9.75 -2.22 -17.41
CA ALA A 241 11.14 -2.63 -17.49
C ALA A 241 12.02 -1.66 -18.31
N GLY A 242 11.45 -0.61 -18.91
CA GLY A 242 12.20 0.35 -19.72
C GLY A 242 12.77 -0.25 -21.01
N LEU A 243 12.19 -1.36 -21.50
CA LEU A 243 12.65 -2.04 -22.72
C LEU A 243 12.38 -1.21 -23.99
N GLY A 244 11.38 -0.33 -23.92
CA GLY A 244 10.96 0.53 -25.01
C GLY A 244 9.89 1.52 -24.55
N THR A 245 9.52 2.43 -25.45
CA THR A 245 8.39 3.34 -25.26
C THR A 245 7.13 2.76 -25.90
N VAL A 246 5.97 3.02 -25.32
CA VAL A 246 4.68 2.59 -25.87
C VAL A 246 3.99 3.79 -26.49
N LYS A 247 3.63 3.69 -27.77
CA LYS A 247 2.88 4.73 -28.50
C LYS A 247 1.42 4.30 -28.66
N GLY A 248 0.50 5.20 -28.33
CA GLY A 248 -0.94 4.95 -28.33
C GLY A 248 -1.49 4.54 -26.95
N SER A 249 -2.80 4.62 -26.79
CA SER A 249 -3.53 4.27 -25.58
C SER A 249 -4.85 3.60 -25.95
N VAL A 250 -5.29 2.63 -25.17
CA VAL A 250 -6.63 2.05 -25.30
C VAL A 250 -7.69 2.99 -24.73
N PHE A 251 -7.37 3.71 -23.66
CA PHE A 251 -8.25 4.68 -23.01
C PHE A 251 -7.54 6.02 -22.77
N THR A 252 -8.27 7.12 -22.97
CA THR A 252 -7.79 8.48 -22.71
C THR A 252 -8.77 9.19 -21.79
N TYR A 253 -8.28 9.73 -20.67
CA TYR A 253 -9.10 10.60 -19.82
C TYR A 253 -9.42 11.91 -20.54
N LYS A 254 -10.67 12.38 -20.41
CA LYS A 254 -11.12 13.66 -20.99
C LYS A 254 -10.31 14.84 -20.44
N ASN A 255 -10.02 14.80 -19.14
CA ASN A 255 -9.24 15.80 -18.44
C ASN A 255 -8.32 15.10 -17.44
N ALA A 256 -7.01 15.04 -17.71
CA ALA A 256 -6.04 14.34 -16.88
C ALA A 256 -5.83 15.00 -15.48
N ASP A 257 -6.21 16.26 -15.31
CA ASP A 257 -5.97 17.06 -14.11
C ASP A 257 -7.17 17.11 -13.15
N ALA A 258 -8.34 16.65 -13.60
CA ALA A 258 -9.56 16.62 -12.81
C ALA A 258 -9.41 15.64 -11.62
N GLY A 259 -9.52 16.16 -10.40
CA GLY A 259 -9.57 15.40 -9.15
C GLY A 259 -10.97 14.87 -8.81
N PRO A 260 -11.14 14.14 -7.69
CA PRO A 260 -12.42 13.54 -7.27
C PRO A 260 -13.58 14.52 -7.13
N GLU A 261 -13.29 15.80 -6.92
CA GLU A 261 -14.25 16.91 -6.86
C GLU A 261 -14.89 17.25 -8.21
N SER A 262 -14.28 16.86 -9.33
CA SER A 262 -14.75 17.19 -10.67
C SER A 262 -15.65 16.08 -11.26
N PRO A 263 -16.74 16.43 -11.97
CA PRO A 263 -17.53 15.45 -12.73
C PRO A 263 -16.72 14.79 -13.85
N GLU A 264 -15.61 15.38 -14.29
CA GLU A 264 -14.70 14.82 -15.30
C GLU A 264 -13.67 13.85 -14.72
N PHE A 265 -13.74 13.54 -13.42
CA PHE A 265 -12.76 12.69 -12.73
C PHE A 265 -12.55 11.35 -13.45
N THR A 266 -13.64 10.67 -13.80
CA THR A 266 -13.63 9.35 -14.47
C THR A 266 -13.92 9.43 -15.97
N ALA A 267 -14.28 10.61 -16.49
CA ALA A 267 -14.68 10.75 -17.90
C ALA A 267 -13.49 10.51 -18.84
N GLY A 268 -13.75 9.86 -19.97
CA GLY A 268 -12.75 9.58 -21.00
C GLY A 268 -13.33 8.91 -22.23
N THR A 269 -12.47 8.53 -23.16
CA THR A 269 -12.82 7.93 -24.45
C THR A 269 -11.98 6.69 -24.73
N TRP A 270 -12.57 5.76 -25.47
CA TRP A 270 -11.88 4.58 -26.00
C TRP A 270 -11.18 4.90 -27.32
N ASN A 271 -10.01 4.30 -27.55
CA ASN A 271 -9.32 4.35 -28.83
C ASN A 271 -9.08 2.91 -29.33
N PHE A 272 -9.86 2.50 -30.33
CA PHE A 272 -9.81 1.14 -30.89
C PHE A 272 -9.32 1.06 -32.33
N GLU A 273 -9.16 2.20 -33.02
CA GLU A 273 -8.72 2.24 -34.42
C GLU A 273 -7.32 1.66 -34.60
N LYS A 274 -6.42 1.94 -33.66
CA LYS A 274 -5.03 1.47 -33.67
C LYS A 274 -4.67 0.93 -32.30
N ARG A 275 -4.14 -0.30 -32.27
CA ARG A 275 -3.55 -0.85 -31.05
C ARG A 275 -2.30 -0.05 -30.66
N PRO A 276 -1.99 0.06 -29.35
CA PRO A 276 -0.68 0.53 -28.93
C PRO A 276 0.47 -0.32 -29.50
N VAL A 277 1.60 0.32 -29.76
CA VAL A 277 2.80 -0.32 -30.33
C VAL A 277 4.03 0.04 -29.51
N VAL A 278 5.00 -0.88 -29.48
CA VAL A 278 6.28 -0.65 -28.82
C VAL A 278 7.30 -0.08 -29.79
N GLN A 279 8.08 0.89 -29.33
CA GLN A 279 9.35 1.27 -29.93
C GLN A 279 10.46 0.86 -28.95
N TYR A 280 11.11 -0.28 -29.22
CA TYR A 280 12.17 -0.81 -28.37
C TYR A 280 13.43 0.04 -28.42
N ALA A 281 14.13 0.09 -27.29
CA ALA A 281 15.40 0.78 -27.15
C ALA A 281 16.57 -0.09 -27.63
N TRP A 282 16.51 -0.65 -28.85
CA TRP A 282 17.52 -1.58 -29.38
C TRP A 282 18.95 -1.02 -29.36
N GLY A 283 19.10 0.29 -29.58
CA GLY A 283 20.39 0.98 -29.50
C GLY A 283 20.94 1.15 -28.08
N ASN A 284 20.17 0.81 -27.04
CA ASN A 284 20.63 0.85 -25.66
C ASN A 284 21.46 -0.39 -25.34
N GLY A 285 22.78 -0.26 -25.55
CA GLY A 285 23.75 -1.32 -25.25
C GLY A 285 23.81 -1.73 -23.78
N ASN A 286 23.16 -1.03 -22.84
CA ASN A 286 23.05 -1.51 -21.45
C ASN A 286 21.89 -2.51 -21.26
N LEU A 287 20.91 -2.51 -22.16
CA LEU A 287 19.76 -3.41 -22.12
C LEU A 287 19.91 -4.55 -23.12
N PHE A 288 20.32 -4.26 -24.35
CA PHE A 288 20.30 -5.23 -25.44
C PHE A 288 21.70 -5.55 -25.96
N LEU A 289 21.86 -6.79 -26.42
CA LEU A 289 22.94 -7.18 -27.33
C LEU A 289 22.62 -6.69 -28.75
N SER A 290 23.64 -6.65 -29.61
CA SER A 290 23.47 -6.25 -31.02
C SER A 290 22.51 -7.15 -31.80
N ASP A 291 22.34 -8.40 -31.38
CA ASP A 291 21.39 -9.35 -31.96
C ASP A 291 19.95 -9.20 -31.42
N GLY A 292 19.72 -8.30 -30.46
CA GLY A 292 18.41 -8.03 -29.87
C GLY A 292 18.07 -8.83 -28.61
N ARG A 293 18.95 -9.70 -28.11
CA ARG A 293 18.74 -10.35 -26.81
C ARG A 293 18.83 -9.35 -25.66
N LEU A 294 17.97 -9.51 -24.65
CA LEU A 294 18.08 -8.79 -23.39
C LEU A 294 19.30 -9.30 -22.62
N LYS A 295 20.17 -8.39 -22.19
CA LYS A 295 21.34 -8.69 -21.38
C LYS A 295 20.91 -9.21 -20.01
N GLY A 296 21.44 -10.36 -19.61
CA GLY A 296 21.13 -10.94 -18.31
C GLY A 296 21.62 -10.11 -17.11
N ASP A 297 22.56 -9.18 -17.32
CA ASP A 297 23.08 -8.27 -16.28
C ASP A 297 22.02 -7.33 -15.69
N VAL A 298 20.90 -7.12 -16.41
CA VAL A 298 19.81 -6.27 -15.92
C VAL A 298 18.95 -6.98 -14.87
N ILE A 299 19.05 -8.32 -14.79
CA ILE A 299 18.28 -9.18 -13.89
C ILE A 299 19.16 -9.54 -12.69
N ARG A 300 18.65 -9.35 -11.48
CA ARG A 300 19.36 -9.58 -10.21
C ARG A 300 18.72 -10.72 -9.43
N LYS A 301 19.55 -11.62 -8.91
CA LYS A 301 19.12 -12.71 -8.02
C LYS A 301 18.54 -12.17 -6.71
N ASN A 302 19.24 -11.22 -6.11
CA ASN A 302 18.84 -10.60 -4.85
C ASN A 302 18.04 -9.33 -5.14
N VAL A 303 16.86 -9.22 -4.50
CA VAL A 303 15.96 -8.08 -4.65
C VAL A 303 16.40 -6.95 -3.72
N GLY A 304 16.56 -5.75 -4.26
CA GLY A 304 16.92 -4.55 -3.51
C GLY A 304 15.69 -3.81 -2.97
N LEU A 305 15.89 -2.98 -1.94
CA LEU A 305 14.88 -2.13 -1.29
C LEU A 305 14.04 -1.36 -2.29
N LYS A 306 14.67 -0.73 -3.30
CA LYS A 306 13.99 0.09 -4.30
C LYS A 306 12.87 -0.65 -5.03
N ASN A 307 13.06 -1.94 -5.32
CA ASN A 307 12.07 -2.75 -6.01
C ASN A 307 10.82 -2.98 -5.14
N CYS A 308 11.00 -3.26 -3.85
CA CYS A 308 9.89 -3.38 -2.90
C CYS A 308 9.18 -2.03 -2.71
N LEU A 309 9.94 -0.95 -2.64
CA LEU A 309 9.44 0.40 -2.39
C LEU A 309 8.60 0.98 -3.55
N ASN A 310 8.71 0.43 -4.77
CA ASN A 310 7.82 0.79 -5.89
C ASN A 310 6.33 0.69 -5.52
N CYS A 311 5.95 -0.25 -4.64
CA CYS A 311 4.59 -0.38 -4.12
C CYS A 311 4.50 -0.02 -2.63
N HIS A 312 5.46 -0.48 -1.82
CA HIS A 312 5.34 -0.42 -0.37
C HIS A 312 5.62 0.96 0.21
N GLN A 313 6.40 1.84 -0.46
CA GLN A 313 6.71 3.17 0.06
C GLN A 313 5.45 3.98 0.32
N TYR A 314 4.59 4.12 -0.70
CA TYR A 314 3.34 4.86 -0.62
C TYR A 314 2.40 4.28 0.44
N SER A 315 2.22 2.95 0.43
CA SER A 315 1.35 2.25 1.37
C SER A 315 1.81 2.45 2.82
N ASN A 316 3.11 2.28 3.09
CA ASN A 316 3.65 2.37 4.44
C ASN A 316 3.76 3.82 4.92
N SER A 317 4.02 4.77 4.02
CA SER A 317 3.94 6.20 4.37
C SER A 317 2.53 6.58 4.78
N ARG A 318 1.52 6.23 3.98
CA ARG A 318 0.11 6.47 4.30
C ARG A 318 -0.31 5.80 5.62
N LYS A 319 0.09 4.54 5.82
CA LYS A 319 -0.30 3.76 7.00
C LYS A 319 0.36 4.24 8.28
N ALA A 320 1.65 4.53 8.25
CA ALA A 320 2.47 4.68 9.45
C ALA A 320 3.40 5.91 9.44
N GLY A 321 3.45 6.71 8.38
CA GLY A 321 4.42 7.80 8.26
C GLY A 321 5.84 7.33 7.95
N THR A 322 6.00 6.13 7.40
CA THR A 322 7.30 5.49 7.19
C THR A 322 8.05 6.01 5.97
N ILE A 323 9.35 6.33 6.12
CA ILE A 323 10.30 6.54 5.02
C ILE A 323 11.55 5.69 5.27
N TYR A 324 12.03 4.97 4.27
CA TYR A 324 13.13 4.03 4.40
C TYR A 324 14.49 4.68 4.08
N THR A 325 15.06 5.41 5.04
CA THR A 325 16.39 6.04 4.88
C THR A 325 17.34 5.71 6.04
N PRO A 326 18.67 5.78 5.82
CA PRO A 326 19.65 5.60 6.90
C PRO A 326 19.50 6.57 8.09
N GLU A 327 18.95 7.76 7.86
CA GLU A 327 18.75 8.76 8.94
C GLU A 327 17.61 8.37 9.86
N SER A 328 16.62 7.64 9.34
CA SER A 328 15.36 7.36 10.01
C SER A 328 15.17 5.89 10.40
N ASP A 329 16.04 4.99 9.95
CA ASP A 329 15.98 3.57 10.27
C ASP A 329 17.38 2.95 10.47
N ALA A 330 17.62 2.41 11.66
CA ALA A 330 18.88 1.81 12.07
C ALA A 330 19.25 0.58 11.22
N HIS A 331 18.26 -0.18 10.74
CA HIS A 331 18.49 -1.36 9.92
C HIS A 331 18.86 -0.98 8.49
N ILE A 332 18.20 0.03 7.92
CA ILE A 332 18.60 0.57 6.62
C ILE A 332 20.01 1.16 6.71
N LYS A 333 20.34 1.88 7.79
CA LYS A 333 21.69 2.40 8.05
C LYS A 333 22.75 1.29 8.17
N ALA A 334 22.40 0.18 8.83
CA ALA A 334 23.26 -0.99 8.95
C ALA A 334 23.38 -1.78 7.63
N GLY A 335 22.69 -1.35 6.57
CA GLY A 335 22.65 -2.06 5.32
C GLY A 335 21.88 -3.36 5.45
N LEU A 336 20.62 -3.33 5.88
CA LEU A 336 19.65 -4.38 5.61
C LEU A 336 18.80 -4.03 4.37
N GLN A 337 18.26 -5.05 3.70
CA GLN A 337 17.20 -4.97 2.68
C GLN A 337 15.90 -5.49 3.30
N CYS A 338 14.76 -5.27 2.63
CA CYS A 338 13.47 -5.85 3.04
C CYS A 338 13.54 -7.37 3.21
N THR A 339 14.24 -8.06 2.31
CA THR A 339 14.36 -9.53 2.27
C THR A 339 15.19 -10.13 3.40
N ASP A 340 15.96 -9.31 4.14
CA ASP A 340 16.71 -9.79 5.30
C ASP A 340 15.76 -10.15 6.46
N CYS A 341 14.59 -9.51 6.52
CA CYS A 341 13.49 -9.83 7.45
C CYS A 341 12.32 -10.55 6.76
N HIS A 342 11.93 -10.09 5.57
CA HIS A 342 10.86 -10.64 4.73
C HIS A 342 11.41 -11.64 3.69
N GLY A 343 11.96 -12.76 4.18
CA GLY A 343 12.51 -13.80 3.32
C GLY A 343 11.46 -14.59 2.54
N LEU A 344 11.89 -15.45 1.62
CA LEU A 344 11.00 -16.42 0.98
C LEU A 344 10.73 -17.60 1.93
N VAL A 345 9.45 -17.88 2.15
CA VAL A 345 8.96 -19.00 2.98
C VAL A 345 9.24 -20.32 2.26
N GLY A 346 9.77 -21.29 3.01
CA GLY A 346 10.10 -22.62 2.52
C GLY A 346 11.42 -23.12 3.09
N LYS A 347 11.51 -24.44 3.31
CA LYS A 347 12.73 -25.12 3.76
C LYS A 347 13.63 -25.46 2.57
N THR A 348 13.02 -25.82 1.44
CA THR A 348 13.71 -26.19 0.19
C THR A 348 13.71 -25.08 -0.86
N SER A 349 14.60 -25.17 -1.84
CA SER A 349 14.63 -24.25 -2.99
C SER A 349 13.33 -24.30 -3.82
N ALA A 350 12.74 -25.49 -3.97
CA ALA A 350 11.49 -25.68 -4.70
C ALA A 350 10.31 -24.97 -4.02
N GLU A 351 10.21 -25.07 -2.69
CA GLU A 351 9.17 -24.37 -1.94
C GLU A 351 9.32 -22.84 -2.02
N ARG A 352 10.56 -22.33 -1.94
CA ARG A 352 10.85 -20.89 -2.05
C ARG A 352 10.57 -20.35 -3.45
N LEU A 353 10.67 -21.19 -4.49
CA LEU A 353 10.37 -20.80 -5.86
C LEU A 353 8.91 -20.32 -6.04
N ARG A 354 8.01 -20.67 -5.11
CA ARG A 354 6.63 -20.16 -5.10
C ARG A 354 6.50 -18.66 -4.82
N HIS A 355 7.59 -17.97 -4.46
CA HIS A 355 7.56 -16.53 -4.16
C HIS A 355 6.60 -16.15 -3.02
N GLN A 356 6.48 -17.05 -2.05
CA GLN A 356 5.78 -16.79 -0.82
C GLN A 356 6.66 -15.93 0.09
N ILE A 357 6.57 -14.61 -0.01
CA ILE A 357 7.35 -13.70 0.85
C ILE A 357 6.77 -13.71 2.27
N ALA A 358 7.63 -13.71 3.28
CA ALA A 358 7.22 -13.78 4.67
C ALA A 358 6.42 -12.54 5.11
N LYS A 359 5.30 -12.77 5.79
CA LYS A 359 4.41 -11.72 6.32
C LYS A 359 4.60 -11.59 7.84
N GLY A 360 4.65 -10.36 8.31
CA GLY A 360 4.63 -10.05 9.73
C GLY A 360 3.24 -10.04 10.33
N TRP A 361 3.17 -10.11 11.66
CA TRP A 361 1.93 -9.94 12.39
C TRP A 361 1.55 -8.46 12.44
N ALA A 362 0.32 -8.13 12.02
CA ALA A 362 -0.22 -6.78 12.12
C ALA A 362 -1.75 -6.84 12.23
N PRO A 363 -2.34 -6.47 13.39
CA PRO A 363 -3.76 -6.69 13.70
C PRO A 363 -4.74 -6.19 12.63
N GLU A 364 -4.46 -5.04 12.02
CA GLU A 364 -5.33 -4.43 11.01
C GLU A 364 -4.98 -4.83 9.57
N ASN A 365 -3.79 -5.40 9.35
CA ASN A 365 -3.36 -5.82 8.02
C ASN A 365 -3.78 -7.27 7.78
N THR A 366 -5.09 -7.45 7.60
CA THR A 366 -5.71 -8.77 7.63
C THR A 366 -5.66 -9.53 6.29
N VAL A 367 -4.69 -9.22 5.44
CA VAL A 367 -4.51 -9.91 4.15
C VAL A 367 -3.74 -11.20 4.39
N ARG A 368 -4.36 -12.35 4.11
CA ARG A 368 -3.75 -13.69 4.29
C ARG A 368 -3.21 -13.93 5.71
N ASP A 369 -4.12 -13.83 6.69
CA ASP A 369 -3.82 -14.02 8.12
C ASP A 369 -3.26 -15.41 8.46
N ASP A 370 -3.49 -16.39 7.58
CA ASP A 370 -2.90 -17.74 7.65
C ASP A 370 -1.36 -17.72 7.55
N LEU A 371 -0.78 -16.64 7.03
CA LEU A 371 0.65 -16.47 6.84
C LEU A 371 1.34 -15.66 7.94
N ASP A 372 0.59 -15.16 8.92
CA ASP A 372 1.12 -14.20 9.88
C ASP A 372 2.23 -14.79 10.74
N GLY A 373 3.39 -14.13 10.72
CA GLY A 373 4.59 -14.59 11.42
C GLY A 373 5.28 -15.77 10.75
N SER A 374 4.81 -16.24 9.60
CA SER A 374 5.43 -17.36 8.88
C SER A 374 6.71 -16.91 8.18
N GLY A 375 7.85 -17.40 8.67
CA GLY A 375 9.17 -17.20 8.08
C GLY A 375 9.78 -15.80 8.25
N MET A 376 9.05 -14.85 8.85
CA MET A 376 9.57 -13.50 9.10
C MET A 376 10.51 -13.50 10.29
N LYS A 377 11.68 -12.86 10.15
CA LYS A 377 12.59 -12.65 11.29
C LYS A 377 12.07 -11.56 12.22
N THR A 378 12.19 -11.78 13.52
CA THR A 378 11.79 -10.83 14.57
C THR A 378 13.01 -10.12 15.16
N CYS A 379 12.79 -9.04 15.92
CA CYS A 379 13.84 -8.36 16.67
C CYS A 379 14.56 -9.33 17.61
N ALA A 380 13.80 -10.12 18.37
CA ALA A 380 14.33 -11.14 19.29
C ALA A 380 15.15 -12.21 18.55
N ALA A 381 14.66 -12.70 17.40
CA ALA A 381 15.38 -13.70 16.61
C ALA A 381 16.80 -13.23 16.25
N CYS A 382 16.95 -11.97 15.83
CA CYS A 382 18.26 -11.42 15.46
C CYS A 382 19.11 -11.03 16.68
N HIS A 383 18.54 -10.32 17.65
CA HIS A 383 19.28 -9.68 18.74
C HIS A 383 19.47 -10.55 19.98
N LEU A 384 18.56 -11.51 20.23
CA LEU A 384 18.57 -12.35 21.43
C LEU A 384 18.92 -13.80 21.07
N ASP A 385 18.38 -14.31 19.96
CA ASP A 385 18.46 -15.74 19.61
C ASP A 385 19.60 -16.07 18.63
N GLY A 386 20.41 -15.10 18.24
CA GLY A 386 21.59 -15.30 17.37
C GLY A 386 21.26 -15.67 15.92
N GLN A 387 20.05 -15.40 15.43
CA GLN A 387 19.65 -15.74 14.05
C GLN A 387 20.07 -14.68 13.01
N TYR A 388 20.73 -13.61 13.44
CA TYR A 388 21.30 -12.64 12.51
C TYR A 388 22.45 -13.25 11.71
N LYS A 389 22.45 -13.01 10.39
CA LYS A 389 23.56 -13.36 9.51
C LYS A 389 23.75 -12.25 8.48
N PRO A 390 24.97 -11.73 8.27
CA PRO A 390 25.23 -10.77 7.21
C PRO A 390 25.02 -11.45 5.85
N THR A 391 24.19 -10.87 5.00
CA THR A 391 23.86 -11.40 3.67
C THR A 391 24.64 -10.74 2.54
N ARG A 392 25.37 -9.65 2.85
CA ARG A 392 26.17 -8.88 1.90
C ARG A 392 27.38 -8.25 2.56
N THR A 393 28.39 -7.94 1.73
CA THR A 393 29.63 -7.27 2.15
C THR A 393 29.33 -5.92 2.79
N GLY A 394 30.04 -5.59 3.87
CA GLY A 394 29.91 -4.32 4.58
C GLY A 394 28.80 -4.28 5.65
N MET A 395 28.00 -5.34 5.80
CA MET A 395 27.08 -5.47 6.92
C MET A 395 27.83 -5.71 8.25
N PRO A 396 27.24 -5.33 9.39
CA PRO A 396 27.72 -5.74 10.71
C PRO A 396 27.93 -7.26 10.79
N LYS A 397 28.93 -7.68 11.58
CA LYS A 397 29.19 -9.12 11.80
C LYS A 397 28.11 -9.78 12.67
N GLU A 398 27.47 -8.99 13.54
CA GLU A 398 26.47 -9.45 14.51
C GLU A 398 25.40 -8.39 14.75
N ALA A 399 24.23 -8.83 15.23
CA ALA A 399 23.23 -7.97 15.84
C ALA A 399 23.45 -8.01 17.37
N ARG A 400 23.80 -6.86 17.97
CA ARG A 400 24.14 -6.79 19.40
C ARG A 400 22.95 -7.15 20.28
N ASN A 401 23.20 -7.95 21.32
CA ASN A 401 22.20 -8.27 22.34
C ASN A 401 21.99 -7.08 23.29
N PRO A 402 20.76 -6.54 23.42
CA PRO A 402 20.49 -5.35 24.21
C PRO A 402 20.24 -5.61 25.70
N SER A 403 20.19 -6.87 26.17
CA SER A 403 19.71 -7.20 27.53
C SER A 403 20.43 -6.42 28.64
N ARG A 404 21.77 -6.32 28.59
CA ARG A 404 22.53 -5.55 29.59
C ARG A 404 22.18 -4.06 29.57
N ALA A 405 22.08 -3.46 28.38
CA ALA A 405 21.74 -2.05 28.25
C ALA A 405 20.31 -1.76 28.73
N HIS A 406 19.37 -2.69 28.45
CA HIS A 406 18.01 -2.63 28.96
C HIS A 406 17.95 -2.72 30.48
N GLU A 407 18.67 -3.65 31.09
CA GLU A 407 18.76 -3.80 32.55
C GLU A 407 19.35 -2.56 33.21
N GLU A 408 20.43 -2.02 32.67
CA GLU A 408 21.08 -0.80 33.19
C GLU A 408 20.16 0.42 33.14
N LYS A 409 19.35 0.55 32.08
CA LYS A 409 18.41 1.68 31.89
C LYS A 409 17.10 1.52 32.66
N PHE A 410 16.62 0.29 32.84
CA PHE A 410 15.33 -0.02 33.46
C PHE A 410 15.47 -0.89 34.71
N LYS A 411 16.46 -0.60 35.59
CA LYS A 411 16.76 -1.40 36.80
C LYS A 411 15.53 -1.68 37.67
N LYS A 412 14.67 -0.68 37.89
CA LYS A 412 13.41 -0.80 38.65
C LYS A 412 12.17 -1.03 37.77
N GLY A 413 12.37 -1.10 36.45
CA GLY A 413 11.30 -1.12 35.44
C GLY A 413 11.36 -2.32 34.51
N SER A 414 12.07 -3.41 34.89
CA SER A 414 12.22 -4.59 34.02
C SER A 414 10.90 -5.24 33.64
N PHE A 415 9.85 -5.05 34.44
CA PHE A 415 8.50 -5.54 34.14
C PHE A 415 7.91 -4.97 32.84
N HIS A 416 8.37 -3.81 32.36
CA HIS A 416 7.93 -3.24 31.08
C HIS A 416 8.17 -4.20 29.93
N PHE A 417 9.23 -5.01 29.97
CA PHE A 417 9.56 -5.94 28.88
C PHE A 417 8.56 -7.09 28.73
N TYR A 418 7.65 -7.30 29.69
CA TYR A 418 6.56 -8.28 29.57
C TYR A 418 5.41 -7.77 28.69
N PHE A 419 5.11 -6.46 28.73
CA PHE A 419 3.95 -5.89 28.05
C PHE A 419 4.29 -4.78 27.05
N MET A 420 5.54 -4.36 26.90
CA MET A 420 5.96 -3.41 25.87
C MET A 420 6.62 -4.15 24.70
N ASN A 421 6.15 -3.86 23.50
CA ASN A 421 6.83 -4.32 22.30
C ASN A 421 8.07 -3.44 22.03
N CYS A 422 9.13 -4.01 21.44
CA CYS A 422 10.36 -3.26 21.13
C CYS A 422 10.09 -1.96 20.35
N ASN A 423 9.13 -1.99 19.42
CA ASN A 423 8.81 -0.81 18.61
C ASN A 423 8.11 0.32 19.39
N ALA A 424 7.50 0.06 20.55
CA ALA A 424 6.94 1.11 21.39
C ALA A 424 8.02 2.10 21.86
N CYS A 425 9.22 1.59 22.16
CA CYS A 425 10.35 2.42 22.59
C CYS A 425 11.27 2.82 21.44
N HIS A 426 11.34 2.02 20.37
CA HIS A 426 12.32 2.21 19.29
C HIS A 426 11.76 2.82 18.00
N SER A 427 10.44 2.89 17.79
CA SER A 427 9.84 3.49 16.59
C SER A 427 9.11 4.80 16.93
N THR A 428 9.84 5.75 17.51
CA THR A 428 9.28 6.95 18.16
C THR A 428 9.22 8.19 17.28
N MET A 429 9.73 8.15 16.04
CA MET A 429 9.83 9.31 15.17
C MET A 429 9.48 8.93 13.73
N GLN A 430 8.32 9.39 13.24
CA GLN A 430 7.86 9.12 11.88
C GLN A 430 8.25 10.27 10.94
N PRO A 431 8.99 9.99 9.84
CA PRO A 431 9.55 11.02 8.98
C PRO A 431 8.62 11.52 7.85
N ALA A 432 7.59 10.76 7.44
CA ALA A 432 6.60 11.21 6.45
C ALA A 432 5.36 11.79 7.11
N LYS A 433 4.59 12.60 6.38
CA LYS A 433 3.34 13.22 6.85
C LYS A 433 2.34 12.21 7.42
N GLY A 434 2.19 11.07 6.74
CA GLY A 434 1.29 9.97 7.13
C GLY A 434 -0.19 10.32 7.10
N GLY A 435 -1.07 9.32 6.99
CA GLY A 435 -2.52 9.53 7.10
C GLY A 435 -2.99 9.30 8.53
N TYR A 436 -3.89 10.15 9.03
CA TYR A 436 -4.51 9.98 10.34
C TYR A 436 -6.04 9.88 10.25
N LEU A 437 -6.69 10.89 9.66
CA LEU A 437 -8.15 10.85 9.45
C LEU A 437 -8.45 10.53 7.98
N ALA A 438 -9.47 9.72 7.76
CA ALA A 438 -10.03 9.48 6.43
C ALA A 438 -11.54 9.75 6.47
N ASP A 439 -11.93 10.93 5.96
CA ASP A 439 -13.34 11.28 5.79
C ASP A 439 -13.86 10.72 4.46
N LEU A 440 -14.79 9.76 4.57
CA LEU A 440 -15.42 9.08 3.45
C LEU A 440 -16.89 9.49 3.28
N GLY A 441 -17.34 10.53 3.99
CA GLY A 441 -18.74 10.92 4.07
C GLY A 441 -19.25 11.72 2.86
N THR A 442 -18.35 12.18 1.97
CA THR A 442 -18.70 13.12 0.89
C THR A 442 -18.01 12.77 -0.44
N LEU A 443 -16.88 13.40 -0.78
CA LEU A 443 -16.29 13.44 -2.13
C LEU A 443 -15.54 12.17 -2.56
N GLY A 444 -15.18 11.32 -1.61
CA GLY A 444 -14.21 10.24 -1.79
C GLY A 444 -13.40 10.08 -0.50
N VAL A 445 -12.17 9.59 -0.60
CA VAL A 445 -11.27 9.55 0.56
C VAL A 445 -10.60 10.91 0.74
N THR A 446 -11.11 11.72 1.67
CA THR A 446 -10.44 12.96 2.09
C THR A 446 -9.52 12.65 3.26
N TRP A 447 -8.22 12.72 3.02
CA TRP A 447 -7.21 12.44 4.04
C TRP A 447 -6.89 13.69 4.85
N TYR A 448 -6.55 13.48 6.12
CA TYR A 448 -5.88 14.47 6.98
C TYR A 448 -4.58 13.87 7.52
N THR A 449 -3.49 14.64 7.44
CA THR A 449 -2.16 14.14 7.77
C THR A 449 -1.97 13.90 9.26
N ALA A 450 -1.06 12.99 9.62
CA ALA A 450 -0.76 12.68 11.01
C ALA A 450 0.17 13.70 11.68
N ASP A 451 1.01 14.39 10.89
CA ASP A 451 1.95 15.42 11.36
C ASP A 451 1.25 16.72 11.77
N ALA A 452 0.32 17.19 10.93
CA ALA A 452 -0.20 18.56 11.00
C ALA A 452 -1.71 18.69 10.74
N LEU A 453 -2.43 17.57 10.54
CA LEU A 453 -3.85 17.56 10.19
C LEU A 453 -4.17 18.36 8.92
N GLU A 454 -3.27 18.32 7.93
CA GLU A 454 -3.47 18.95 6.63
C GLU A 454 -4.28 18.04 5.71
N THR A 455 -5.21 18.62 4.94
CA THR A 455 -6.07 17.86 4.03
C THR A 455 -5.41 17.56 2.68
N THR A 456 -5.65 16.37 2.13
CA THR A 456 -5.29 16.01 0.75
C THR A 456 -6.19 14.90 0.20
N PHE A 457 -6.31 14.83 -1.14
CA PHE A 457 -6.84 13.66 -1.85
C PHE A 457 -5.71 12.75 -2.36
N SER A 458 -4.49 13.26 -2.45
CA SER A 458 -3.35 12.52 -2.97
C SER A 458 -2.63 11.80 -1.85
N ALA A 459 -2.63 10.48 -1.86
CA ALA A 459 -1.80 9.75 -0.90
C ALA A 459 -0.29 9.83 -1.22
N ALA A 460 0.11 10.44 -2.35
CA ALA A 460 1.50 10.79 -2.60
C ALA A 460 1.94 11.96 -1.70
N ASP A 461 1.02 12.88 -1.38
CA ASP A 461 1.29 13.94 -0.40
C ASP A 461 1.54 13.36 0.99
N LEU A 462 0.85 12.27 1.36
CA LEU A 462 1.06 11.58 2.64
C LEU A 462 2.46 10.93 2.73
N ALA A 463 3.09 10.67 1.58
CA ALA A 463 4.44 10.13 1.49
C ALA A 463 5.54 11.20 1.47
N LYS A 464 5.17 12.49 1.39
CA LYS A 464 6.14 13.59 1.53
C LYS A 464 6.70 13.61 2.95
N LYS A 465 7.93 14.10 3.06
CA LYS A 465 8.59 14.33 4.35
C LYS A 465 7.77 15.34 5.17
N ALA A 466 7.57 15.05 6.46
CA ALA A 466 7.02 16.00 7.40
C ALA A 466 8.01 17.15 7.65
N SER A 467 7.53 18.32 8.09
CA SER A 467 8.39 19.46 8.41
C SER A 467 9.38 19.12 9.54
N ALA A 468 8.93 18.34 10.52
CA ALA A 468 9.73 17.66 11.52
C ALA A 468 9.19 16.24 11.74
N PRO A 469 10.04 15.27 12.12
CA PRO A 469 9.53 13.95 12.49
C PRO A 469 8.62 14.05 13.72
N TRP A 470 7.55 13.26 13.73
CA TRP A 470 6.52 13.31 14.77
C TRP A 470 6.41 11.99 15.53
N ILE A 471 5.94 12.06 16.77
CA ILE A 471 5.82 10.91 17.66
C ILE A 471 4.54 10.13 17.31
N PRO A 472 4.57 8.82 17.03
CA PRO A 472 3.35 8.05 16.78
C PRO A 472 2.50 7.87 18.05
N TRP A 473 1.28 7.36 17.89
CA TRP A 473 0.44 6.96 19.02
C TRP A 473 0.93 5.64 19.61
N ILE A 474 0.46 5.33 20.80
CA ILE A 474 0.60 4.03 21.43
C ILE A 474 -0.78 3.39 21.49
N ALA A 475 -0.84 2.09 21.23
CA ALA A 475 -2.04 1.30 21.48
C ALA A 475 -1.65 -0.03 22.12
N ARG A 476 -2.64 -0.70 22.72
CA ARG A 476 -2.53 -2.10 23.12
C ARG A 476 -2.99 -2.98 21.98
N ALA A 477 -2.16 -3.94 21.59
CA ALA A 477 -2.53 -4.90 20.56
C ALA A 477 -1.81 -6.24 20.76
N GLU A 478 -2.47 -7.31 20.33
CA GLU A 478 -1.86 -8.63 20.22
C GLU A 478 -0.81 -8.62 19.10
N MET A 479 0.44 -8.94 19.44
CA MET A 479 1.57 -8.92 18.50
C MET A 479 1.92 -10.29 17.92
N ARG A 480 1.19 -11.33 18.36
CA ARG A 480 1.21 -12.70 17.86
C ARG A 480 -0.02 -13.43 18.38
N LYS A 481 -0.63 -14.29 17.55
CA LYS A 481 -1.79 -15.10 17.94
C LYS A 481 -1.58 -15.84 19.28
N GLY A 482 -2.57 -15.74 20.16
CA GLY A 482 -2.59 -16.32 21.50
C GLY A 482 -1.75 -15.58 22.54
N GLN A 483 -1.15 -14.42 22.22
CA GLN A 483 -0.36 -13.65 23.20
C GLN A 483 -1.19 -12.55 23.85
N ALA A 484 -0.80 -12.18 25.09
CA ALA A 484 -1.32 -11.00 25.75
C ALA A 484 -1.02 -9.75 24.91
N GLU A 485 -1.92 -8.77 24.98
CA GLU A 485 -1.70 -7.49 24.31
C GLU A 485 -0.46 -6.78 24.86
N GLN A 486 0.28 -6.16 23.96
CA GLN A 486 1.43 -5.33 24.28
C GLN A 486 1.17 -3.89 23.85
N TYR A 487 1.81 -2.94 24.53
CA TYR A 487 1.93 -1.57 24.07
C TYR A 487 2.81 -1.55 22.82
N VAL A 488 2.28 -0.95 21.75
CA VAL A 488 2.91 -0.88 20.43
C VAL A 488 2.75 0.52 19.86
N ALA A 489 3.82 1.03 19.24
CA ALA A 489 3.74 2.23 18.42
C ALA A 489 2.78 2.00 17.24
N CYS A 490 1.84 2.92 17.04
CA CYS A 490 0.83 2.82 15.99
C CYS A 490 0.44 4.19 15.43
N VAL A 491 -0.25 4.17 14.30
CA VAL A 491 -0.91 5.33 13.73
C VAL A 491 -2.37 4.97 13.50
N PRO A 492 -3.31 5.43 14.36
CA PRO A 492 -4.72 5.18 14.18
C PRO A 492 -5.20 5.72 12.83
N LYS A 493 -6.24 5.11 12.28
CA LYS A 493 -7.01 5.63 11.17
C LYS A 493 -8.45 5.79 11.62
N VAL A 494 -8.77 7.01 12.00
CA VAL A 494 -10.15 7.39 12.33
C VAL A 494 -10.88 7.59 11.02
N THR A 495 -12.09 7.04 10.91
CA THR A 495 -12.89 7.12 9.69
C THR A 495 -14.32 7.51 10.00
N GLN A 496 -14.96 8.18 9.06
CA GLN A 496 -16.41 8.28 9.02
C GLN A 496 -16.92 7.88 7.63
N TRP A 497 -18.00 7.11 7.56
CA TRP A 497 -18.45 6.48 6.32
C TRP A 497 -19.93 6.04 6.36
N PHE A 498 -20.52 5.80 5.18
CA PHE A 498 -21.89 5.31 5.06
C PHE A 498 -21.94 3.82 4.70
N GLY A 499 -22.92 3.11 5.26
CA GLY A 499 -23.15 1.69 4.98
C GLY A 499 -24.61 1.30 5.04
N GLU A 500 -24.92 0.08 4.64
CA GLU A 500 -26.21 -0.58 4.84
C GLU A 500 -26.11 -1.56 5.99
N ARG A 501 -27.00 -1.45 6.98
CA ARG A 501 -27.11 -2.46 8.04
C ARG A 501 -27.85 -3.69 7.51
N LEU A 502 -27.19 -4.83 7.52
CA LEU A 502 -27.79 -6.11 7.16
C LEU A 502 -28.55 -6.73 8.33
N GLU A 503 -29.37 -7.75 8.05
CA GLU A 503 -30.16 -8.49 9.05
C GLU A 503 -29.27 -9.12 10.15
N ASN A 504 -28.08 -9.58 9.77
CA ASN A 504 -27.09 -10.12 10.69
C ASN A 504 -26.32 -9.04 11.48
N LYS A 505 -26.78 -7.78 11.43
CA LYS A 505 -26.24 -6.57 12.08
C LYS A 505 -24.89 -6.08 11.56
N GLU A 506 -24.22 -6.82 10.67
CA GLU A 506 -23.01 -6.34 10.02
C GLU A 506 -23.33 -5.16 9.09
N ILE A 507 -22.40 -4.23 8.97
CA ILE A 507 -22.59 -3.01 8.16
C ILE A 507 -21.77 -3.15 6.89
N ARG A 508 -22.47 -3.21 5.76
CA ARG A 508 -21.86 -3.23 4.43
C ARG A 508 -21.57 -1.80 4.00
N PRO A 509 -20.32 -1.39 3.77
CA PRO A 509 -20.03 -0.05 3.22
C PRO A 509 -20.81 0.23 1.94
N ILE A 510 -21.24 1.47 1.74
CA ILE A 510 -21.75 1.97 0.45
C ILE A 510 -20.55 2.52 -0.33
N SER A 511 -20.50 2.29 -1.65
CA SER A 511 -19.34 2.72 -2.43
C SER A 511 -19.22 4.24 -2.51
N LEU A 512 -17.98 4.74 -2.52
CA LEU A 512 -17.69 6.17 -2.53
C LEU A 512 -18.23 6.88 -3.76
N ARG A 513 -18.44 6.16 -4.87
CA ARG A 513 -19.14 6.68 -6.05
C ARG A 513 -20.55 7.18 -5.70
N HIS A 514 -21.32 6.35 -4.98
CA HIS A 514 -22.69 6.70 -4.62
C HIS A 514 -22.73 7.71 -3.48
N VAL A 515 -21.82 7.63 -2.51
CA VAL A 515 -21.70 8.67 -1.46
C VAL A 515 -21.40 10.03 -2.07
N ARG A 516 -20.47 10.11 -3.02
CA ARG A 516 -20.18 11.35 -3.77
C ARG A 516 -21.40 11.85 -4.52
N GLN A 517 -22.09 10.97 -5.25
CA GLN A 517 -23.29 11.34 -6.00
C GLN A 517 -24.40 11.87 -5.07
N ALA A 518 -24.62 11.23 -3.92
CA ALA A 518 -25.56 11.69 -2.91
C ALA A 518 -25.18 13.06 -2.36
N SER A 519 -23.90 13.24 -2.00
CA SER A 519 -23.39 14.52 -1.49
C SER A 519 -23.49 15.66 -2.51
N GLN A 520 -23.30 15.37 -3.81
CA GLN A 520 -23.46 16.35 -4.88
C GLN A 520 -24.93 16.67 -5.21
N GLY A 521 -25.84 15.75 -4.89
CA GLY A 521 -27.27 15.89 -5.16
C GLY A 521 -28.07 16.63 -4.07
N ILE A 522 -27.47 16.94 -2.91
CA ILE A 522 -28.14 17.66 -1.81
C ILE A 522 -27.73 19.14 -1.78
N LYS A 523 -28.65 20.02 -1.34
CA LYS A 523 -28.48 21.48 -1.39
C LYS A 523 -27.27 22.01 -0.60
N SER A 524 -27.02 21.49 0.60
CA SER A 524 -25.87 21.88 1.40
C SER A 524 -25.51 20.79 2.42
N VAL A 525 -24.26 20.37 2.38
CA VAL A 525 -23.57 19.67 3.47
C VAL A 525 -22.62 20.65 4.13
N THR A 526 -22.39 20.52 5.44
CA THR A 526 -21.42 21.35 6.17
C THR A 526 -20.08 21.44 5.43
N LYS A 527 -19.57 22.66 5.29
CA LYS A 527 -18.23 22.94 4.77
C LYS A 527 -17.35 23.48 5.90
N VAL A 528 -16.14 22.96 6.01
CA VAL A 528 -15.14 23.38 6.99
C VAL A 528 -13.95 24.01 6.28
N ARG A 529 -13.32 25.00 6.92
CA ARG A 529 -12.08 25.62 6.42
C ARG A 529 -10.88 24.92 7.05
N VAL A 530 -10.08 24.27 6.24
CA VAL A 530 -8.94 23.46 6.68
C VAL A 530 -7.68 23.80 5.87
N LYS A 531 -6.50 23.52 6.42
CA LYS A 531 -5.24 23.68 5.69
C LYS A 531 -5.01 22.48 4.77
N ALA A 532 -4.70 22.71 3.51
CA ALA A 532 -4.25 21.69 2.58
C ALA A 532 -2.73 21.49 2.68
N THR A 533 -2.24 20.37 2.18
CA THR A 533 -0.79 20.04 2.20
C THR A 533 0.08 20.96 1.35
N ASP A 534 -0.51 21.84 0.54
CA ASP A 534 0.18 22.94 -0.17
C ASP A 534 0.18 24.27 0.61
N GLY A 535 -0.27 24.24 1.86
CA GLY A 535 -0.33 25.39 2.78
C GLY A 535 -1.58 26.28 2.62
N LYS A 536 -2.36 26.08 1.56
CA LYS A 536 -3.56 26.90 1.31
C LYS A 536 -4.68 26.53 2.26
N THR A 537 -5.46 27.52 2.67
CA THR A 537 -6.75 27.27 3.31
C THR A 537 -7.76 26.91 2.23
N VAL A 538 -8.44 25.79 2.39
CA VAL A 538 -9.45 25.28 1.45
C VAL A 538 -10.74 24.94 2.18
N GLU A 539 -11.86 25.04 1.48
CA GLU A 539 -13.13 24.51 1.98
C GLU A 539 -13.25 23.02 1.65
N ARG A 540 -13.72 22.24 2.63
CA ARG A 540 -13.99 20.81 2.48
C ARG A 540 -15.38 20.46 2.99
N PRO A 541 -16.20 19.77 2.19
CA PRO A 541 -17.48 19.26 2.66
C PRO A 541 -17.24 18.06 3.60
N THR A 542 -17.94 18.03 4.73
CA THR A 542 -17.87 16.92 5.69
C THR A 542 -19.22 16.72 6.37
N VAL A 543 -19.53 15.49 6.74
CA VAL A 543 -20.74 15.17 7.51
C VAL A 543 -20.45 15.43 8.98
N ALA A 544 -20.92 16.56 9.51
CA ALA A 544 -20.57 17.03 10.86
C ALA A 544 -21.77 17.21 11.79
N THR A 545 -22.97 17.42 11.24
CA THR A 545 -24.17 17.74 12.01
C THR A 545 -25.26 16.67 11.87
N PRO A 546 -26.21 16.59 12.83
CA PRO A 546 -27.38 15.72 12.69
C PRO A 546 -28.14 15.93 11.37
N ASP A 547 -28.22 17.17 10.88
CA ASP A 547 -28.89 17.50 9.62
C ASP A 547 -28.11 17.00 8.40
N ASP A 548 -26.77 17.11 8.39
CA ASP A 548 -25.94 16.51 7.34
C ASP A 548 -26.18 15.00 7.25
N ILE A 549 -26.22 14.33 8.41
CA ILE A 549 -26.44 12.89 8.50
C ILE A 549 -27.82 12.54 7.94
N ARG A 550 -28.87 13.26 8.35
CA ARG A 550 -30.25 13.03 7.86
C ARG A 550 -30.35 13.21 6.35
N LEU A 551 -29.77 14.29 5.80
CA LEU A 551 -29.80 14.59 4.37
C LEU A 551 -29.07 13.52 3.55
N MET A 552 -27.88 13.10 3.98
CA MET A 552 -27.10 12.06 3.30
C MET A 552 -27.79 10.69 3.36
N ILE A 553 -28.34 10.30 4.52
CA ILE A 553 -29.10 9.04 4.66
C ILE A 553 -30.31 9.04 3.72
N ARG A 554 -31.06 10.15 3.64
CA ARG A 554 -32.21 10.27 2.72
C ARG A 554 -31.78 10.20 1.26
N ALA A 555 -30.71 10.92 0.89
CA ALA A 555 -30.19 10.90 -0.46
C ALA A 555 -29.76 9.49 -0.89
N LEU A 556 -29.04 8.76 -0.04
CA LEU A 556 -28.65 7.37 -0.30
C LEU A 556 -29.86 6.42 -0.33
N THR A 557 -30.83 6.60 0.56
CA THR A 557 -32.08 5.82 0.53
C THR A 557 -32.84 6.03 -0.78
N ASN A 558 -32.92 7.26 -1.27
CA ASN A 558 -33.55 7.59 -2.57
C ASN A 558 -32.80 6.97 -3.76
N MET A 559 -31.52 6.64 -3.61
CA MET A 559 -30.73 5.89 -4.60
C MET A 559 -30.94 4.37 -4.52
N GLY A 560 -31.81 3.89 -3.61
CA GLY A 560 -32.19 2.49 -3.47
C GLY A 560 -31.39 1.70 -2.44
N PHE A 561 -30.53 2.33 -1.64
CA PHE A 561 -29.86 1.68 -0.51
C PHE A 561 -30.84 1.48 0.65
N LYS A 562 -30.71 0.37 1.38
CA LYS A 562 -31.62 0.00 2.47
C LYS A 562 -30.92 0.11 3.82
N ASN A 563 -31.69 0.45 4.86
CA ASN A 563 -31.19 0.54 6.25
C ASN A 563 -29.87 1.32 6.34
N VAL A 564 -29.83 2.48 5.68
CA VAL A 564 -28.62 3.28 5.56
C VAL A 564 -28.22 3.82 6.94
N VAL A 565 -26.95 3.64 7.27
CA VAL A 565 -26.34 4.13 8.51
C VAL A 565 -25.11 4.96 8.22
N PHE A 566 -24.83 5.91 9.10
CA PHE A 566 -23.57 6.65 9.13
C PHE A 566 -22.74 6.17 10.32
N VAL A 567 -21.50 5.78 10.07
CA VAL A 567 -20.56 5.29 11.07
C VAL A 567 -19.50 6.36 11.30
N SER A 568 -19.39 6.86 12.54
CA SER A 568 -18.36 7.80 12.99
C SER A 568 -17.91 7.38 14.40
N ASP A 569 -18.03 8.24 15.42
CA ASP A 569 -17.89 7.90 16.84
C ASP A 569 -18.99 6.93 17.34
N ARG A 570 -20.18 7.04 16.74
CA ARG A 570 -21.35 6.18 16.96
C ARG A 570 -21.88 5.70 15.62
N ILE A 571 -22.85 4.79 15.65
CA ILE A 571 -23.67 4.50 14.46
C ILE A 571 -24.93 5.35 14.53
N TYR A 572 -25.17 6.11 13.48
CA TYR A 572 -26.34 6.96 13.31
C TYR A 572 -27.27 6.36 12.24
N GLU A 573 -28.56 6.30 12.53
CA GLU A 573 -29.59 5.75 11.64
C GLU A 573 -30.91 6.50 11.81
N LEU A 574 -31.72 6.59 10.75
CA LEU A 574 -33.05 7.21 10.83
C LEU A 574 -34.09 6.19 11.31
N LYS A 575 -34.80 6.53 12.38
CA LYS A 575 -35.95 5.78 12.92
C LYS A 575 -37.14 6.70 12.99
N LYS A 576 -38.19 6.42 12.21
CA LYS A 576 -39.42 7.25 12.17
C LYS A 576 -39.11 8.75 12.01
N GLU A 577 -38.21 9.07 11.07
CA GLU A 577 -37.70 10.44 10.78
C GLU A 577 -36.76 11.08 11.83
N GLU A 578 -36.57 10.45 12.99
CA GLU A 578 -35.62 10.89 14.00
C GLU A 578 -34.25 10.22 13.85
N LEU A 579 -33.19 10.95 14.18
CA LEU A 579 -31.82 10.42 14.12
C LEU A 579 -31.47 9.72 15.43
N ALA A 580 -31.36 8.40 15.40
CA ALA A 580 -30.90 7.60 16.53
C ALA A 580 -29.38 7.41 16.47
N ALA A 581 -28.69 7.52 17.61
CA ALA A 581 -27.25 7.34 17.74
C ALA A 581 -26.90 6.23 18.73
N THR A 582 -26.33 5.13 18.26
CA THR A 582 -26.04 3.93 19.07
C THR A 582 -24.53 3.73 19.22
N PRO A 583 -23.99 3.51 20.44
CA PRO A 583 -22.60 3.11 20.61
C PRO A 583 -22.37 1.71 20.02
N GLU A 584 -21.33 1.56 19.20
CA GLU A 584 -20.91 0.26 18.66
C GLU A 584 -19.38 0.26 18.50
N PRO A 585 -18.63 0.07 19.59
CA PRO A 585 -17.17 0.19 19.59
C PRO A 585 -16.49 -0.69 18.54
N LYS A 586 -17.06 -1.85 18.19
CA LYS A 586 -16.48 -2.73 17.16
C LYS A 586 -16.51 -2.10 15.76
N ALA A 587 -17.55 -1.32 15.44
CA ALA A 587 -17.70 -0.69 14.14
C ALA A 587 -17.06 0.70 14.07
N THR A 588 -16.96 1.40 15.21
CA THR A 588 -16.47 2.78 15.30
C THR A 588 -15.00 2.89 15.71
N LYS A 589 -14.38 1.79 16.16
CA LYS A 589 -12.94 1.75 16.51
C LYS A 589 -12.08 2.13 15.30
N ALA A 590 -11.14 3.05 15.53
CA ALA A 590 -10.12 3.40 14.56
C ALA A 590 -9.23 2.20 14.23
N ALA A 591 -8.93 1.98 12.95
CA ALA A 591 -8.00 0.94 12.56
C ALA A 591 -6.58 1.31 13.02
N LEU A 592 -5.96 0.45 13.82
CA LEU A 592 -4.62 0.62 14.39
C LEU A 592 -3.49 0.06 13.48
N TYR A 593 -2.82 0.92 12.74
CA TYR A 593 -1.64 0.50 11.96
C TYR A 593 -0.38 0.54 12.82
N SER A 594 0.10 -0.63 13.24
CA SER A 594 1.33 -0.76 14.01
C SER A 594 2.57 -0.33 13.21
N VAL A 595 3.52 0.31 13.89
CA VAL A 595 4.76 0.82 13.31
C VAL A 595 5.86 -0.22 13.54
N HIS A 596 6.32 -0.84 12.47
CA HIS A 596 7.39 -1.87 12.51
C HIS A 596 8.66 -1.46 11.77
N HIS A 597 8.68 -0.24 11.24
CA HIS A 597 9.77 0.36 10.50
C HIS A 597 10.16 1.67 11.18
N ASN A 598 11.17 2.36 10.64
CA ASN A 598 11.71 3.57 11.23
C ASN A 598 12.17 3.34 12.67
N VAL A 599 12.88 2.22 12.86
CA VAL A 599 13.54 1.92 14.13
C VAL A 599 14.65 2.94 14.30
N VAL A 600 14.42 3.89 15.22
CA VAL A 600 15.24 5.09 15.34
C VAL A 600 16.68 4.72 15.73
N PRO A 601 17.69 5.22 15.00
CA PRO A 601 19.09 5.01 15.39
C PRO A 601 19.37 5.50 16.81
N LEU A 602 19.99 4.67 17.65
CA LEU A 602 20.26 4.98 19.06
C LEU A 602 21.02 6.30 19.25
N GLY A 603 21.96 6.62 18.35
CA GLY A 603 22.72 7.87 18.38
C GLY A 603 21.88 9.14 18.22
N ALA A 604 20.60 9.03 17.83
CA ALA A 604 19.69 10.17 17.80
C ALA A 604 19.16 10.55 19.20
N GLY A 605 19.26 9.67 20.20
CA GLY A 605 18.78 9.92 21.56
C GLY A 605 17.26 10.17 21.64
N LYS A 606 16.49 9.57 20.73
CA LYS A 606 15.03 9.74 20.62
C LYS A 606 14.22 8.49 20.98
N THR A 607 14.86 7.39 21.35
CA THR A 607 14.16 6.21 21.87
C THR A 607 13.58 6.50 23.25
N LEU A 608 12.42 5.95 23.60
CA LEU A 608 11.87 6.11 24.94
C LEU A 608 12.79 5.47 25.99
N GLY A 609 12.97 6.14 27.12
CA GLY A 609 13.88 5.75 28.19
C GLY A 609 15.33 6.19 27.97
N ALA A 610 15.64 6.90 26.88
CA ALA A 610 16.97 7.48 26.67
C ALA A 610 17.35 8.45 27.81
N LYS A 611 16.37 9.23 28.30
CA LYS A 611 16.53 10.17 29.43
C LYS A 611 16.02 9.63 30.77
N GLY A 612 15.65 8.35 30.83
CA GLY A 612 15.08 7.71 32.04
C GLY A 612 13.55 7.67 32.03
N CYS A 613 12.95 7.36 33.19
CA CYS A 613 11.51 7.11 33.31
C CYS A 613 10.63 8.31 32.93
N THR A 614 11.15 9.54 33.07
CA THR A 614 10.40 10.77 32.77
C THR A 614 10.07 10.93 31.29
N ASP A 615 10.77 10.24 30.38
CA ASP A 615 10.39 10.19 28.95
C ASP A 615 8.94 9.68 28.74
N CYS A 616 8.43 8.87 29.67
CA CYS A 616 7.09 8.29 29.61
C CYS A 616 6.18 8.75 30.76
N HIS A 617 6.73 9.09 31.92
CA HIS A 617 5.95 9.27 33.16
C HIS A 617 5.82 10.72 33.66
N GLU A 618 6.34 11.72 32.93
CA GLU A 618 6.01 13.12 33.23
C GLU A 618 4.56 13.45 32.85
N ASP A 619 3.91 14.40 33.54
CA ASP A 619 2.48 14.75 33.36
C ASP A 619 2.06 15.08 31.91
N GLY A 620 3.01 15.51 31.07
CA GLY A 620 2.80 15.84 29.66
C GLY A 620 3.21 14.75 28.67
N ALA A 621 3.71 13.60 29.13
CA ALA A 621 4.36 12.61 28.27
C ALA A 621 3.43 12.11 27.17
N ALA A 622 3.85 12.30 25.91
CA ALA A 622 3.08 11.89 24.73
C ALA A 622 2.76 10.39 24.72
N PHE A 623 3.51 9.56 25.48
CA PHE A 623 3.17 8.14 25.66
C PHE A 623 1.77 7.94 26.23
N PHE A 624 1.27 8.80 27.12
CA PHE A 624 -0.08 8.69 27.68
C PHE A 624 -1.03 9.76 27.14
N THR A 625 -0.54 10.99 26.95
CA THR A 625 -1.37 12.19 26.74
C THR A 625 -1.72 12.47 25.29
N LYS A 626 -1.11 11.76 24.33
CA LYS A 626 -1.34 12.06 22.90
C LYS A 626 -2.82 11.87 22.55
N MET A 627 -3.44 12.95 22.07
CA MET A 627 -4.87 12.98 21.78
C MET A 627 -5.24 12.12 20.57
N LYS A 628 -6.37 11.42 20.69
CA LYS A 628 -6.99 10.60 19.65
C LYS A 628 -8.40 11.13 19.35
N ILE A 629 -8.58 11.68 18.16
CA ILE A 629 -9.87 12.12 17.61
C ILE A 629 -10.86 10.95 17.55
N ARG A 630 -12.10 11.22 17.96
CA ARG A 630 -13.22 10.26 18.00
C ARG A 630 -14.25 10.54 16.92
N ASN A 631 -14.56 11.81 16.67
CA ASN A 631 -15.56 12.25 15.70
C ASN A 631 -14.93 13.22 14.70
N ILE A 632 -14.74 12.78 13.44
CA ILE A 632 -14.07 13.60 12.41
C ILE A 632 -14.87 14.86 12.11
N GLY A 633 -16.15 14.71 11.72
CA GLY A 633 -16.98 15.84 11.31
C GLY A 633 -17.10 16.93 12.38
N LYS A 634 -17.36 16.54 13.64
CA LYS A 634 -17.44 17.51 14.75
C LYS A 634 -16.09 18.15 15.05
N PHE A 635 -15.01 17.37 15.13
CA PHE A 635 -13.66 17.90 15.31
C PHE A 635 -13.33 18.94 14.25
N LEU A 636 -13.56 18.61 12.98
CA LEU A 636 -13.26 19.51 11.86
C LEU A 636 -14.07 20.82 11.91
N LYS A 637 -15.28 20.76 12.47
CA LYS A 637 -16.19 21.91 12.58
C LYS A 637 -15.89 22.79 13.80
N GLU A 638 -15.56 22.18 14.94
CA GLU A 638 -15.58 22.84 16.25
C GLU A 638 -14.18 23.09 16.82
N ASP A 639 -13.23 22.18 16.57
CA ASP A 639 -11.95 22.14 17.28
C ASP A 639 -10.72 22.25 16.38
N TYR A 640 -10.87 22.12 15.06
CA TYR A 640 -9.76 22.17 14.12
C TYR A 640 -8.94 23.47 14.24
N PRO A 641 -7.60 23.39 14.25
CA PRO A 641 -6.76 22.19 14.06
C PRO A 641 -6.36 21.46 15.35
N SER A 642 -6.88 21.82 16.52
CA SER A 642 -6.36 21.42 17.83
C SER A 642 -7.26 20.36 18.51
N PRO A 643 -6.87 19.07 18.52
CA PRO A 643 -7.70 18.03 19.13
C PRO A 643 -7.86 18.26 20.64
N LYS A 644 -9.11 18.30 21.10
CA LYS A 644 -9.48 18.45 22.51
C LYS A 644 -10.82 17.76 22.79
N GLU A 645 -11.13 17.58 24.07
CA GLU A 645 -12.43 17.07 24.49
C GLU A 645 -13.57 18.02 24.06
N PRO A 646 -14.76 17.50 23.71
CA PRO A 646 -15.16 16.09 23.75
C PRO A 646 -14.86 15.30 22.45
N ASN A 647 -14.36 15.96 21.39
CA ASN A 647 -14.19 15.33 20.07
C ASN A 647 -12.87 14.54 19.92
N ALA A 648 -11.98 14.65 20.89
CA ALA A 648 -10.77 13.83 21.05
C ALA A 648 -10.53 13.49 22.53
N GLU A 649 -9.83 12.40 22.79
CA GLU A 649 -9.46 11.95 24.15
C GLU A 649 -7.98 11.55 24.22
N PRO A 650 -7.30 11.64 25.37
CA PRO A 650 -5.97 11.07 25.54
C PRO A 650 -5.96 9.57 25.24
N GLN A 651 -4.94 9.06 24.55
CA GLN A 651 -4.89 7.64 24.20
C GLN A 651 -4.90 6.70 25.42
N MET A 652 -4.44 7.18 26.59
CA MET A 652 -4.50 6.43 27.84
C MET A 652 -5.93 6.12 28.33
N SER A 653 -6.93 6.90 27.89
CA SER A 653 -8.33 6.68 28.25
C SER A 653 -8.84 5.32 27.75
N GLU A 654 -8.36 4.86 26.59
CA GLU A 654 -8.68 3.52 26.06
C GLU A 654 -8.10 2.38 26.91
N TRP A 655 -7.14 2.68 27.79
CA TRP A 655 -6.50 1.72 28.70
C TRP A 655 -7.14 1.74 30.10
N GLY A 656 -8.16 2.57 30.31
CA GLY A 656 -8.81 2.76 31.60
C GLY A 656 -8.05 3.66 32.57
N LEU A 657 -7.02 4.39 32.09
CA LEU A 657 -6.25 5.33 32.91
C LEU A 657 -6.85 6.73 32.85
N ARG A 658 -6.85 7.42 34.00
CA ARG A 658 -7.28 8.82 34.12
C ARG A 658 -6.14 9.79 34.40
N SER A 659 -4.98 9.26 34.77
CA SER A 659 -3.75 10.00 35.04
C SER A 659 -2.55 9.12 34.66
N ILE A 660 -1.39 9.76 34.50
CA ILE A 660 -0.14 9.07 34.23
C ILE A 660 0.29 8.32 35.51
N PRO A 661 0.65 7.02 35.42
CA PRO A 661 1.17 6.30 36.57
C PRO A 661 2.48 6.94 37.07
N ALA A 662 2.63 7.07 38.38
CA ALA A 662 3.89 7.51 39.00
C ALA A 662 5.05 6.57 38.62
N TYR A 663 6.27 7.11 38.55
CA TYR A 663 7.47 6.35 38.17
C TYR A 663 8.34 5.93 39.36
N GLU A 664 8.06 6.44 40.56
CA GLU A 664 8.83 6.17 41.78
C GLU A 664 8.84 4.70 42.24
#